data_AF-A0A427YTZ3-F1
#
_entry.id   AF-A0A427YTZ3-F1
#
_cell.length_a   1.000
_cell.length_b   1.000
_cell.length_c   1.000
_cell.angle_alpha   90.00
_cell.angle_beta   90.00
_cell.angle_gamma   90.00
#
_symmetry.space_group_name_H-M   'P 1'
#
loop_
_entity.id
_entity.type
_entity.pdbx_description
1 polymer ?
#
loop_
_entity_poly.entity_id
_entity_poly.type
_entity_poly.pdbx_seq_one_letter_code
_entity_poly.pdbx_strand_id
1 'polypeptide(L)'
;MSSAGRSSDDSLPLNLTLAWILIKLFPIRSTHDEPSVYSGTFVSGVLNVVCREVFELRPVSSGFDALRSEVDTMHRAECGRIRRSNNKARKRGVVVNDQVEAAETFESWLGVLKSHFEDVADGCTFIDGLGIEIRDRVTQLDEHDLPDAPEPIDRRSPLGLFLRGLMLTLKRLSFDDTTQLSRRFAQWMGIPSAGPSSRIELIASIGSLNRKAAMDDTFGKRLSAMQEFRSAAASADYSKALASLRRFYDYHFPSTARGQHQHALLNLANFHYSTGGMDSAKSAADEAIRVARAAGDSACLQQCMALLQRLNVEMSSSNGPRPRTRKGTSVPLDTLPKHVSATDELWSLRAALDMGEPIPVAFRRISTALVRSLPPPKTEEARAQLGWVAERPQNLAAWHAAQAGLWAMIGSETLAEVHEDLALGVDEIDDDARWTILISRSRRALESARYEDALSTLLAADPVEGMSEAEYRRWAHAVWEVLQHRADLADDPQSASLLASLRPPEALYSRNGPGGPVRSHATAPTTPSPSPSTMFNTQLAQDRVRSSLRIARKLLSADSPPHLVLPHVLFAAEIATSLALWPAYRLATVLLAEVFLRMDVGLEGRAIELVAGVWEGVAAARDEETRAMAGLVLGRAELQRALALHDESSRGLGEAKRHIELALRSAQTSGSRQLVLQSTTLLALIADLESGGERQRDQLAQEWDTAKTDDEAALGAAREQIRLVGELIKLVGVRVAEGWA
;
A
#
# COMPACT_ATOMS: atom_id res chain seq x y z
N MET A 1 -12.43 -6.83 17.05
CA MET A 1 -12.27 -7.78 18.17
C MET A 1 -10.92 -8.42 18.01
N SER A 2 -9.97 -7.90 18.76
CA SER A 2 -8.55 -8.23 18.69
C SER A 2 -8.31 -9.69 19.03
N SER A 3 -7.22 -10.21 18.50
CA SER A 3 -6.59 -11.48 18.85
C SER A 3 -6.68 -11.73 20.36
N ALA A 4 -7.60 -12.61 20.77
CA ALA A 4 -7.42 -13.38 22.00
C ALA A 4 -6.19 -14.27 21.73
N GLY A 5 -5.02 -13.75 22.09
CA GLY A 5 -3.73 -14.40 21.94
C GLY A 5 -3.83 -15.79 22.53
N ARG A 6 -3.66 -16.78 21.67
CA ARG A 6 -3.46 -18.17 22.09
C ARG A 6 -2.18 -18.16 22.92
N SER A 7 -2.29 -18.55 24.17
CA SER A 7 -1.18 -18.88 25.05
C SER A 7 -0.20 -19.77 24.29
N SER A 8 0.98 -19.25 23.96
CA SER A 8 2.11 -20.12 23.59
C SER A 8 2.30 -21.11 24.74
N ASP A 9 2.67 -22.36 24.45
CA ASP A 9 2.85 -23.41 25.48
C ASP A 9 3.85 -23.00 26.58
N ASP A 10 4.69 -21.98 26.32
CA ASP A 10 5.62 -21.35 27.26
C ASP A 10 4.95 -20.46 28.33
N SER A 11 3.69 -20.06 28.15
CA SER A 11 2.94 -19.19 29.08
C SER A 11 2.12 -19.95 30.13
N LEU A 12 2.08 -21.29 30.07
CA LEU A 12 1.26 -22.09 30.98
C LEU A 12 1.68 -21.98 32.47
N PRO A 13 2.99 -21.93 32.80
CA PRO A 13 3.44 -21.66 34.17
C PRO A 13 2.99 -20.29 34.70
N LEU A 14 3.04 -19.26 33.86
CA LEU A 14 2.54 -17.94 34.22
C LEU A 14 1.02 -18.00 34.49
N ASN A 15 0.26 -18.65 33.62
CA ASN A 15 -1.20 -18.75 33.74
C ASN A 15 -1.65 -19.49 35.02
N LEU A 16 -0.95 -20.57 35.40
CA LEU A 16 -1.19 -21.30 36.65
C LEU A 16 -0.88 -20.42 37.87
N THR A 17 0.20 -19.65 37.81
CA THR A 17 0.60 -18.73 38.89
C THR A 17 -0.44 -17.62 39.08
N LEU A 18 -0.95 -17.06 37.97
CA LEU A 18 -2.00 -16.04 38.00
C LEU A 18 -3.32 -16.61 38.52
N ALA A 19 -3.67 -17.85 38.17
CA ALA A 19 -4.85 -18.53 38.72
C ALA A 19 -4.73 -18.76 40.23
N TRP A 20 -3.55 -19.15 40.73
CA TRP A 20 -3.27 -19.26 42.16
C TRP A 20 -3.43 -17.92 42.90
N ILE A 21 -2.92 -16.83 42.31
CA ILE A 21 -3.09 -15.48 42.87
C ILE A 21 -4.58 -15.11 42.94
N LEU A 22 -5.35 -15.36 41.88
CA LEU A 22 -6.81 -15.10 41.88
C LEU A 22 -7.54 -15.92 42.95
N ILE A 23 -7.14 -17.17 43.14
CA ILE A 23 -7.68 -18.06 44.17
C ILE A 23 -7.44 -17.52 45.58
N LYS A 24 -6.22 -17.02 45.85
CA LYS A 24 -5.85 -16.44 47.14
C LYS A 24 -6.48 -15.07 47.38
N LEU A 25 -6.71 -14.30 46.32
CA LEU A 25 -7.36 -12.98 46.40
C LEU A 25 -8.83 -13.08 46.81
N PHE A 26 -9.51 -14.17 46.44
CA PHE A 26 -10.92 -14.41 46.74
C PHE A 26 -11.12 -15.73 47.50
N PRO A 27 -10.86 -15.84 48.81
CA PRO A 27 -11.12 -17.09 49.55
C PRO A 27 -12.62 -17.48 49.50
N ILE A 28 -12.90 -18.79 49.50
CA ILE A 28 -14.28 -19.32 49.53
C ILE A 28 -14.90 -18.96 50.89
N ARG A 29 -16.01 -18.22 50.89
CA ARG A 29 -16.71 -17.79 52.11
C ARG A 29 -17.62 -18.90 52.60
N SER A 30 -17.61 -19.17 53.90
CA SER A 30 -18.46 -20.21 54.52
C SER A 30 -19.84 -19.68 54.94
N THR A 31 -19.98 -18.36 55.14
CA THR A 31 -21.23 -17.71 55.60
C THR A 31 -21.47 -16.32 54.98
N HIS A 32 -22.74 -15.90 54.90
CA HIS A 32 -23.20 -14.72 54.14
C HIS A 32 -22.75 -13.34 54.69
N ASP A 33 -22.36 -13.24 55.96
CA ASP A 33 -22.07 -11.96 56.64
C ASP A 33 -20.57 -11.67 56.86
N GLU A 34 -19.67 -12.47 56.29
CA GLU A 34 -18.24 -12.25 56.49
C GLU A 34 -17.71 -11.06 55.67
N PRO A 35 -17.12 -10.03 56.31
CA PRO A 35 -16.51 -8.91 55.61
C PRO A 35 -15.35 -9.38 54.73
N SER A 36 -15.10 -8.73 53.59
CA SER A 36 -13.97 -9.10 52.74
C SER A 36 -12.65 -8.96 53.52
N VAL A 37 -11.85 -10.04 53.51
CA VAL A 37 -10.56 -10.11 54.21
C VAL A 37 -9.61 -9.01 53.72
N TYR A 38 -9.63 -8.71 52.42
CA TYR A 38 -8.78 -7.70 51.79
C TYR A 38 -9.55 -6.44 51.39
N SER A 39 -8.84 -5.30 51.37
CA SER A 39 -9.38 -4.01 50.91
C SER A 39 -9.55 -3.94 49.40
N GLY A 40 -10.57 -3.20 48.94
CA GLY A 40 -10.84 -3.02 47.51
C GLY A 40 -9.67 -2.39 46.72
N THR A 41 -8.86 -1.54 47.36
CA THR A 41 -7.66 -0.95 46.75
C THR A 41 -6.58 -1.99 46.48
N PHE A 42 -6.39 -2.95 47.40
CA PHE A 42 -5.45 -4.05 47.21
C PHE A 42 -5.95 -5.03 46.15
N VAL A 43 -7.24 -5.38 46.20
CA VAL A 43 -7.88 -6.26 45.21
C VAL A 43 -7.77 -5.69 43.80
N SER A 44 -8.07 -4.40 43.62
CA SER A 44 -7.90 -3.72 42.32
C SER A 44 -6.44 -3.68 41.87
N GLY A 45 -5.48 -3.46 42.78
CA GLY A 45 -4.05 -3.48 42.45
C GLY A 45 -3.57 -4.84 41.94
N VAL A 46 -3.95 -5.93 42.63
CA VAL A 46 -3.60 -7.30 42.22
C VAL A 46 -4.32 -7.69 40.93
N LEU A 47 -5.60 -7.32 40.76
CA LEU A 47 -6.34 -7.57 39.52
C LEU A 47 -5.75 -6.82 38.32
N ASN A 48 -5.24 -5.60 38.50
CA ASN A 48 -4.53 -4.89 37.43
C ASN A 48 -3.28 -5.64 36.98
N VAL A 49 -2.51 -6.23 37.92
CA VAL A 49 -1.37 -7.09 37.57
C VAL A 49 -1.85 -8.32 36.79
N VAL A 50 -2.91 -9.00 37.23
CA VAL A 50 -3.44 -10.17 36.51
C VAL A 50 -3.96 -9.79 35.12
N CYS A 51 -4.75 -8.72 35.01
CA CYS A 51 -5.28 -8.27 33.72
C CYS A 51 -4.18 -7.82 32.77
N ARG A 52 -3.13 -7.15 33.28
CA ARG A 52 -1.95 -6.77 32.50
C ARG A 52 -1.26 -8.00 31.91
N GLU A 53 -1.00 -9.02 32.72
CA GLU A 53 -0.27 -10.20 32.24
C GLU A 53 -1.13 -11.15 31.38
N VAL A 54 -2.47 -11.17 31.55
CA VAL A 54 -3.38 -12.02 30.76
C VAL A 54 -3.81 -11.36 29.44
N PHE A 55 -4.04 -10.05 29.42
CA PHE A 55 -4.69 -9.37 28.29
C PHE A 55 -3.80 -8.37 27.54
N GLU A 56 -2.71 -7.86 28.14
CA GLU A 56 -1.79 -6.98 27.43
C GLU A 56 -0.66 -7.79 26.78
N LEU A 57 -0.47 -7.63 25.47
CA LEU A 57 0.57 -8.31 24.70
C LEU A 57 1.94 -7.71 25.01
N ARG A 58 2.64 -8.23 26.03
CA ARG A 58 4.06 -7.93 26.23
C ARG A 58 4.95 -8.85 25.37
N PRO A 59 6.05 -8.33 24.80
CA PRO A 59 7.00 -9.13 24.00
C PRO A 59 7.82 -10.12 24.86
N VAL A 60 7.84 -9.97 26.19
CA VAL A 60 8.51 -10.89 27.13
C VAL A 60 7.57 -11.15 28.30
N SER A 61 7.29 -12.42 28.60
CA SER A 61 6.50 -12.82 29.77
C SER A 61 7.21 -12.43 31.07
N SER A 62 6.46 -11.94 32.06
CA SER A 62 7.05 -11.65 33.37
C SER A 62 7.66 -12.91 33.99
N GLY A 63 8.92 -12.81 34.44
CA GLY A 63 9.57 -13.88 35.19
C GLY A 63 8.96 -14.06 36.58
N PHE A 64 9.06 -15.27 37.14
CA PHE A 64 8.50 -15.60 38.46
C PHE A 64 8.93 -14.63 39.57
N ASP A 65 10.22 -14.27 39.62
CA ASP A 65 10.76 -13.38 40.65
C ASP A 65 10.24 -11.93 40.53
N ALA A 66 10.00 -11.47 39.29
CA ALA A 66 9.42 -10.15 39.05
C ALA A 66 7.96 -10.10 39.55
N LEU A 67 7.15 -11.09 39.19
CA LEU A 67 5.77 -11.22 39.65
C LEU A 67 5.70 -11.36 41.19
N ARG A 68 6.60 -12.16 41.78
CA ARG A 68 6.74 -12.30 43.23
C ARG A 68 7.05 -10.99 43.91
N SER A 69 8.01 -10.22 43.41
CA SER A 69 8.39 -8.95 44.01
C SER A 69 7.25 -7.92 44.02
N GLU A 70 6.46 -7.86 42.94
CA GLU A 70 5.35 -6.94 42.78
C GLU A 70 4.17 -7.32 43.70
N VAL A 71 3.78 -8.60 43.69
CA VAL A 71 2.66 -9.11 44.52
C VAL A 71 3.01 -9.11 46.00
N ASP A 72 4.21 -9.54 46.40
CA ASP A 72 4.65 -9.55 47.80
C ASP A 72 4.71 -8.12 48.37
N THR A 73 5.11 -7.13 47.57
CA THR A 73 5.15 -5.72 48.01
C THR A 73 3.76 -5.20 48.32
N MET A 74 2.78 -5.49 47.45
CA MET A 74 1.38 -5.13 47.70
C MET A 74 0.81 -5.90 48.91
N HIS A 75 1.12 -7.20 49.04
CA HIS A 75 0.60 -8.03 50.14
C HIS A 75 1.15 -7.59 51.49
N ARG A 76 2.45 -7.25 51.60
CA ARG A 76 3.03 -6.71 52.85
C ARG A 76 2.37 -5.41 53.28
N ALA A 77 2.07 -4.52 52.33
CA ALA A 77 1.40 -3.26 52.62
C ALA A 77 -0.03 -3.50 53.17
N GLU A 78 -0.73 -4.48 52.60
CA GLU A 78 -2.08 -4.85 53.03
C GLU A 78 -2.08 -5.57 54.39
N CYS A 79 -1.19 -6.53 54.65
CA CYS A 79 -1.02 -7.13 55.98
C CYS A 79 -0.75 -6.07 57.05
N GLY A 80 0.08 -5.06 56.74
CA GLY A 80 0.34 -3.92 57.61
C GLY A 80 -0.91 -3.10 57.91
N ARG A 81 -1.82 -2.94 56.95
CA ARG A 81 -3.11 -2.28 57.12
C ARG A 81 -4.08 -3.12 57.95
N ILE A 82 -4.22 -4.41 57.62
CA ILE A 82 -5.08 -5.37 58.34
C ILE A 82 -4.66 -5.42 59.81
N ARG A 83 -3.36 -5.56 60.09
CA ARG A 83 -2.82 -5.55 61.46
C ARG A 83 -3.16 -4.28 62.24
N ARG A 84 -3.11 -3.10 61.60
CA ARG A 84 -3.53 -1.84 62.25
C ARG A 84 -5.04 -1.79 62.52
N SER A 85 -5.85 -2.29 61.59
CA SER A 85 -7.30 -2.36 61.71
C SER A 85 -7.71 -3.32 62.84
N ASN A 86 -7.15 -4.52 62.85
CA ASN A 86 -7.44 -5.55 63.86
C ASN A 86 -6.95 -5.12 65.24
N ASN A 87 -5.79 -4.49 65.35
CA ASN A 87 -5.35 -3.91 66.63
C ASN A 87 -6.30 -2.82 67.15
N LYS A 88 -6.96 -2.07 66.25
CA LYS A 88 -7.99 -1.08 66.61
C LYS A 88 -9.31 -1.76 67.01
N ALA A 89 -9.67 -2.89 66.38
CA ALA A 89 -10.83 -3.71 66.73
C ALA A 89 -10.64 -4.41 68.09
N ARG A 90 -9.47 -5.04 68.32
CA ARG A 90 -9.06 -5.64 69.61
C ARG A 90 -9.11 -4.60 70.74
N LYS A 91 -8.62 -3.38 70.51
CA LYS A 91 -8.71 -2.26 71.46
C LYS A 91 -10.14 -1.79 71.75
N ARG A 92 -11.10 -2.10 70.89
CA ARG A 92 -12.53 -1.79 71.06
C ARG A 92 -13.34 -2.97 71.61
N GLY A 93 -12.69 -4.10 71.92
CA GLY A 93 -13.34 -5.31 72.44
C GLY A 93 -14.11 -6.12 71.39
N VAL A 94 -13.88 -5.89 70.10
CA VAL A 94 -14.53 -6.65 69.01
C VAL A 94 -13.69 -7.89 68.70
N VAL A 95 -14.31 -9.06 68.67
CA VAL A 95 -13.68 -10.33 68.28
C VAL A 95 -13.37 -10.30 66.78
N VAL A 96 -12.12 -10.59 66.42
CA VAL A 96 -11.66 -10.65 65.02
C VAL A 96 -11.85 -12.09 64.52
N ASN A 97 -12.34 -12.26 63.29
CA ASN A 97 -12.52 -13.57 62.66
C ASN A 97 -11.16 -14.22 62.35
N ASP A 98 -11.04 -15.54 62.55
CA ASP A 98 -9.84 -16.35 62.37
C ASP A 98 -9.20 -16.16 60.97
N GLN A 99 -10.00 -15.99 59.91
CA GLN A 99 -9.50 -15.72 58.55
C GLN A 99 -8.80 -14.36 58.43
N VAL A 100 -9.31 -13.36 59.15
CA VAL A 100 -8.76 -11.99 59.15
C VAL A 100 -7.55 -11.90 60.08
N GLU A 101 -7.47 -12.79 61.07
CA GLU A 101 -6.30 -12.97 61.92
C GLU A 101 -5.15 -13.67 61.18
N ALA A 102 -5.44 -14.71 60.39
CA ALA A 102 -4.45 -15.36 59.51
C ALA A 102 -3.87 -14.39 58.46
N ALA A 103 -4.67 -13.42 57.98
CA ALA A 103 -4.22 -12.38 57.05
C ALA A 103 -3.32 -11.29 57.70
N GLU A 104 -3.15 -11.28 59.04
CA GLU A 104 -2.20 -10.38 59.72
C GLU A 104 -0.74 -10.80 59.51
N THR A 105 -0.50 -12.11 59.39
CA THR A 105 0.83 -12.68 59.20
C THR A 105 1.17 -12.69 57.71
N PHE A 106 2.24 -11.98 57.34
CA PHE A 106 2.71 -11.99 55.97
C PHE A 106 3.32 -13.36 55.63
N GLU A 107 2.67 -14.07 54.72
CA GLU A 107 3.18 -15.24 54.03
C GLU A 107 3.23 -14.94 52.52
N SER A 108 4.36 -15.22 51.87
CA SER A 108 4.48 -14.99 50.42
C SER A 108 3.67 -16.05 49.68
N TRP A 109 2.57 -15.65 49.04
CA TRP A 109 1.71 -16.58 48.28
C TRP A 109 2.49 -17.33 47.19
N LEU A 110 3.44 -16.65 46.55
CA LEU A 110 4.31 -17.24 45.54
C LEU A 110 5.49 -18.00 46.16
N GLY A 111 5.92 -17.65 47.37
CA GLY A 111 6.87 -18.47 48.13
C GLY A 111 6.32 -19.86 48.48
N VAL A 112 5.07 -19.93 48.92
CA VAL A 112 4.35 -21.20 49.19
C VAL A 112 4.12 -21.98 47.90
N LEU A 113 3.79 -21.27 46.82
CA LEU A 113 3.68 -21.90 45.50
C LEU A 113 5.00 -22.57 45.11
N LYS A 114 6.15 -21.91 45.34
CA LYS A 114 7.46 -22.45 45.00
C LYS A 114 7.78 -23.76 45.74
N SER A 115 7.42 -23.87 47.03
CA SER A 115 7.70 -25.08 47.81
C SER A 115 6.96 -26.33 47.31
N HIS A 116 5.78 -26.17 46.69
CA HIS A 116 5.04 -27.30 46.14
C HIS A 116 5.73 -27.97 44.94
N PHE A 117 6.68 -27.30 44.28
CA PHE A 117 7.37 -27.84 43.10
C PHE A 117 8.85 -28.16 43.38
N GLU A 118 9.25 -28.26 44.65
CA GLU A 118 10.54 -28.82 45.05
C GLU A 118 10.60 -30.33 44.74
N ASP A 119 9.48 -31.04 44.97
CA ASP A 119 9.26 -32.40 44.47
C ASP A 119 8.29 -32.38 43.28
N VAL A 120 8.58 -33.21 42.28
CA VAL A 120 7.73 -33.37 41.09
C VAL A 120 6.38 -33.98 41.48
N ALA A 121 6.36 -34.90 42.46
CA ALA A 121 5.14 -35.54 42.94
C ALA A 121 4.19 -34.53 43.62
N ASP A 122 4.74 -33.69 44.50
CA ASP A 122 4.01 -32.61 45.15
C ASP A 122 3.52 -31.57 44.13
N GLY A 123 4.32 -31.28 43.10
CA GLY A 123 3.92 -30.36 42.03
C GLY A 123 2.75 -30.91 41.20
N CYS A 124 2.72 -32.22 40.93
CA CYS A 124 1.61 -32.87 40.24
C CYS A 124 0.33 -32.84 41.09
N THR A 125 0.41 -33.17 42.37
CA THR A 125 -0.75 -33.13 43.27
C THR A 125 -1.29 -31.70 43.43
N PHE A 126 -0.40 -30.70 43.46
CA PHE A 126 -0.80 -29.30 43.47
C PHE A 126 -1.54 -28.89 42.18
N ILE A 127 -1.04 -29.26 41.00
CA ILE A 127 -1.69 -28.95 39.72
C ILE A 127 -3.10 -29.56 39.65
N ASP A 128 -3.24 -30.82 40.08
CA ASP A 128 -4.54 -31.50 40.12
C ASP A 128 -5.49 -30.84 41.13
N GLY A 129 -5.00 -30.50 42.33
CA GLY A 129 -5.75 -29.79 43.36
C GLY A 129 -6.21 -28.40 42.90
N LEU A 130 -5.34 -27.64 42.23
CA LEU A 130 -5.67 -26.35 41.65
C LEU A 130 -6.77 -26.47 40.58
N GLY A 131 -6.72 -27.52 39.76
CA GLY A 131 -7.76 -27.80 38.78
C GLY A 131 -9.14 -28.11 39.38
N ILE A 132 -9.18 -28.72 40.58
CA ILE A 132 -10.40 -28.94 41.35
C ILE A 132 -10.88 -27.62 41.95
N GLU A 133 -9.98 -26.84 42.56
CA GLU A 133 -10.36 -25.56 43.18
C GLU A 133 -10.89 -24.55 42.17
N ILE A 134 -10.28 -24.45 40.97
CA ILE A 134 -10.80 -23.62 39.87
C ILE A 134 -12.18 -24.12 39.43
N ARG A 135 -12.39 -25.44 39.38
CA ARG A 135 -13.68 -26.02 38.99
C ARG A 135 -14.76 -25.64 39.98
N ASP A 136 -14.51 -25.76 41.28
CA ASP A 136 -15.49 -25.47 42.32
C ASP A 136 -15.88 -23.98 42.33
N ARG A 137 -14.96 -23.10 41.90
CA ARG A 137 -15.17 -21.66 41.78
C ARG A 137 -15.90 -21.22 40.50
N VAL A 138 -15.77 -21.98 39.41
CA VAL A 138 -16.32 -21.64 38.08
C VAL A 138 -17.56 -22.50 37.73
N THR A 139 -17.72 -23.64 38.41
CA THR A 139 -18.68 -24.71 38.06
C THR A 139 -19.40 -25.22 39.32
N GLN A 140 -20.11 -24.35 40.04
CA GLN A 140 -21.26 -24.83 40.80
C GLN A 140 -22.34 -25.24 39.79
N LEU A 141 -22.59 -26.54 39.72
CA LEU A 141 -23.60 -27.21 38.91
C LEU A 141 -24.97 -27.05 39.58
N ASP A 142 -25.99 -26.99 38.71
CA ASP A 142 -27.44 -26.98 38.94
C ASP A 142 -28.11 -25.62 39.21
N GLU A 143 -28.99 -25.23 38.27
CA GLU A 143 -29.91 -24.08 38.29
C GLU A 143 -30.88 -24.08 39.49
N HIS A 144 -30.78 -25.04 40.41
CA HIS A 144 -31.66 -25.19 41.56
C HIS A 144 -31.10 -24.71 42.90
N ASP A 145 -29.80 -24.41 42.98
CA ASP A 145 -29.19 -23.77 44.15
C ASP A 145 -28.43 -22.51 43.70
N LEU A 146 -29.16 -21.44 43.38
CA LEU A 146 -28.55 -20.12 43.30
C LEU A 146 -28.06 -19.74 44.71
N PRO A 147 -26.76 -19.59 44.97
CA PRO A 147 -26.34 -18.94 46.20
C PRO A 147 -26.85 -17.49 46.15
N ASP A 148 -27.55 -17.04 47.20
CA ASP A 148 -28.05 -15.65 47.36
C ASP A 148 -26.91 -14.59 47.43
N ALA A 149 -25.65 -14.99 47.25
CA ALA A 149 -24.48 -14.11 47.19
C ALA A 149 -23.90 -14.07 45.76
N PRO A 150 -23.52 -12.88 45.25
CA PRO A 150 -22.89 -12.79 43.93
C PRO A 150 -21.56 -13.57 43.91
N GLU A 151 -21.39 -14.45 42.92
CA GLU A 151 -20.13 -15.16 42.67
C GLU A 151 -18.97 -14.13 42.62
N PRO A 152 -17.81 -14.37 43.28
CA PRO A 152 -16.71 -13.43 43.30
C PRO A 152 -16.08 -13.18 41.92
N ILE A 153 -16.26 -14.11 40.96
CA ILE A 153 -15.83 -13.97 39.57
C ILE A 153 -16.96 -14.42 38.65
N ASP A 154 -17.52 -13.50 37.86
CA ASP A 154 -18.54 -13.84 36.86
C ASP A 154 -17.96 -14.76 35.77
N ARG A 155 -18.66 -15.86 35.48
CA ARG A 155 -18.31 -16.86 34.45
C ARG A 155 -18.18 -16.26 33.06
N ARG A 156 -18.91 -15.18 32.75
CA ARG A 156 -18.87 -14.48 31.46
C ARG A 156 -17.84 -13.36 31.42
N SER A 157 -17.26 -13.01 32.56
CA SER A 157 -16.17 -12.04 32.60
C SER A 157 -14.93 -12.57 31.87
N PRO A 158 -14.04 -11.70 31.37
CA PRO A 158 -12.77 -12.12 30.78
C PRO A 158 -11.94 -13.02 31.70
N LEU A 159 -11.94 -12.77 33.02
CA LEU A 159 -11.26 -13.59 34.03
C LEU A 159 -11.94 -14.96 34.21
N GLY A 160 -13.27 -15.01 34.18
CA GLY A 160 -14.03 -16.26 34.20
C GLY A 160 -13.76 -17.13 32.97
N LEU A 161 -13.69 -16.51 31.78
CA LEU A 161 -13.31 -17.20 30.53
C LEU A 161 -11.87 -17.72 30.56
N PHE A 162 -10.93 -16.92 31.12
CA PHE A 162 -9.54 -17.33 31.33
C PHE A 162 -9.44 -18.55 32.27
N LEU A 163 -10.02 -18.49 33.47
CA LEU A 163 -10.01 -19.59 34.44
C LEU A 163 -10.68 -20.85 33.89
N ARG A 164 -11.80 -20.70 33.18
CA ARG A 164 -12.48 -21.80 32.50
C ARG A 164 -11.60 -22.42 31.41
N GLY A 165 -10.93 -21.60 30.62
CA GLY A 165 -9.97 -22.04 29.60
C GLY A 165 -8.83 -22.85 30.21
N LEU A 166 -8.23 -22.33 31.29
CA LEU A 166 -7.16 -23.01 32.03
C LEU A 166 -7.64 -24.34 32.61
N MET A 167 -8.80 -24.37 33.28
CA MET A 167 -9.39 -25.61 33.81
C MET A 167 -9.60 -26.67 32.71
N LEU A 168 -10.11 -26.25 31.54
CA LEU A 168 -10.31 -27.16 30.41
C LEU A 168 -8.98 -27.69 29.85
N THR A 169 -7.92 -26.91 29.92
CA THR A 169 -6.56 -27.33 29.56
C THR A 169 -6.02 -28.33 30.58
N LEU A 170 -6.12 -28.05 31.89
CA LEU A 170 -5.64 -28.95 32.95
C LEU A 170 -6.37 -30.29 32.96
N LYS A 171 -7.69 -30.30 32.76
CA LYS A 171 -8.48 -31.55 32.63
C LYS A 171 -8.07 -32.44 31.47
N ARG A 172 -7.36 -31.90 30.48
CA ARG A 172 -6.93 -32.64 29.27
C ARG A 172 -5.50 -33.15 29.35
N LEU A 173 -4.75 -32.78 30.40
CA LEU A 173 -3.39 -33.27 30.59
C LEU A 173 -3.43 -34.74 30.98
N SER A 174 -2.59 -35.55 30.33
CA SER A 174 -2.31 -36.90 30.80
C SER A 174 -1.38 -36.86 32.01
N PHE A 175 -1.25 -37.98 32.72
CA PHE A 175 -0.31 -38.07 33.83
C PHE A 175 1.13 -37.68 33.42
N ASP A 176 1.59 -38.12 32.25
CA ASP A 176 2.91 -37.76 31.73
C ASP A 176 3.00 -36.25 31.46
N ASP A 177 1.98 -35.66 30.85
CA ASP A 177 1.94 -34.21 30.59
C ASP A 177 1.96 -33.39 31.89
N THR A 178 1.26 -33.83 32.93
CA THR A 178 1.28 -33.19 34.25
C THR A 178 2.68 -33.26 34.88
N THR A 179 3.38 -34.39 34.75
CA THR A 179 4.76 -34.50 35.24
C THR A 179 5.74 -33.60 34.47
N GLN A 180 5.59 -33.51 33.15
CA GLN A 180 6.40 -32.62 32.33
C GLN A 180 6.12 -31.15 32.64
N LEU A 181 4.85 -30.80 32.87
CA LEU A 181 4.42 -29.48 33.27
C LEU A 181 4.98 -29.09 34.65
N SER A 182 4.91 -29.99 35.63
CA SER A 182 5.52 -29.80 36.96
C SER A 182 7.02 -29.50 36.87
N ARG A 183 7.76 -30.24 36.03
CA ARG A 183 9.19 -29.97 35.78
C ARG A 183 9.45 -28.63 35.09
N ARG A 184 8.64 -28.25 34.08
CA ARG A 184 8.74 -26.93 33.42
C ARG A 184 8.43 -25.79 34.40
N PHE A 185 7.46 -25.99 35.27
CA PHE A 185 7.08 -25.04 36.31
C PHE A 185 8.23 -24.81 37.31
N ALA A 186 8.86 -25.90 37.77
CA ALA A 186 10.05 -25.85 38.62
C ALA A 186 11.22 -25.11 37.93
N GLN A 187 11.48 -25.38 36.65
CA GLN A 187 12.52 -24.67 35.86
C GLN A 187 12.21 -23.17 35.72
N TRP A 188 10.96 -22.81 35.45
CA TRP A 188 10.53 -21.41 35.34
C TRP A 188 10.67 -20.64 36.66
N MET A 189 10.54 -21.32 37.81
CA MET A 189 10.79 -20.75 39.14
C MET A 189 12.26 -20.78 39.60
N GLY A 190 13.17 -21.22 38.73
CA GLY A 190 14.61 -21.30 39.01
C GLY A 190 14.98 -22.42 39.98
N ILE A 191 14.17 -23.48 40.12
CA ILE A 191 14.49 -24.67 40.92
C ILE A 191 15.31 -25.63 40.03
N PRO A 192 16.52 -26.05 40.46
CA PRO A 192 17.32 -27.01 39.69
C PRO A 192 16.68 -28.40 39.76
N SER A 193 15.99 -28.80 38.69
CA SER A 193 15.40 -30.14 38.57
C SER A 193 16.45 -31.17 38.13
N ALA A 194 16.63 -32.24 38.90
CA ALA A 194 17.54 -33.35 38.57
C ALA A 194 16.89 -34.28 37.54
N GLY A 195 17.23 -34.12 36.26
CA GLY A 195 16.85 -35.05 35.18
C GLY A 195 17.27 -34.55 33.79
N PRO A 196 17.56 -35.45 32.82
CA PRO A 196 18.05 -35.08 31.50
C PRO A 196 16.95 -34.32 30.73
N SER A 197 17.09 -33.00 30.66
CA SER A 197 16.19 -32.11 29.94
C SER A 197 16.73 -31.85 28.54
N SER A 198 16.54 -32.81 27.63
CA SER A 198 16.67 -32.52 26.20
C SER A 198 15.48 -31.67 25.78
N ARG A 199 15.72 -30.36 25.59
CA ARG A 199 14.74 -29.38 25.09
C ARG A 199 14.12 -29.80 23.74
N ILE A 200 14.75 -30.74 23.03
CA ILE A 200 14.42 -31.21 21.69
C ILE A 200 13.45 -32.42 21.72
N GLU A 201 13.58 -33.34 22.68
CA GLU A 201 12.66 -34.49 22.81
C GLU A 201 11.29 -34.08 23.41
N LEU A 202 11.27 -33.00 24.20
CA LEU A 202 10.10 -32.50 24.92
C LEU A 202 9.08 -31.77 24.02
N ILE A 203 9.52 -31.18 22.91
CA ILE A 203 8.64 -30.54 21.91
C ILE A 203 8.00 -31.61 21.00
N ALA A 204 8.73 -32.70 20.73
CA ALA A 204 8.25 -33.81 19.90
C ALA A 204 7.18 -34.67 20.59
N SER A 205 7.25 -34.84 21.92
CA SER A 205 6.34 -35.73 22.67
C SER A 205 4.94 -35.15 22.89
N ILE A 206 4.82 -33.87 23.26
CA ILE A 206 3.52 -33.22 23.55
C ILE A 206 2.70 -32.96 22.27
N GLY A 207 3.36 -32.74 21.13
CA GLY A 207 2.69 -32.60 19.83
C GLY A 207 2.06 -33.89 19.31
N SER A 208 2.44 -35.06 19.86
CA SER A 208 2.19 -36.35 19.22
C SER A 208 0.87 -37.04 19.58
N LEU A 209 0.12 -36.62 20.62
CA LEU A 209 -1.02 -37.42 21.10
C LEU A 209 -2.35 -36.67 21.26
N ASN A 210 -2.39 -35.36 21.03
CA ASN A 210 -3.64 -34.59 21.11
C ASN A 210 -4.05 -34.11 19.72
N ARG A 211 -5.23 -34.52 19.23
CA ARG A 211 -5.78 -34.10 17.92
C ARG A 211 -5.86 -32.57 17.81
N LYS A 212 -5.92 -31.85 18.93
CA LYS A 212 -5.86 -30.38 19.01
C LYS A 212 -4.43 -29.81 18.88
N ALA A 213 -3.42 -30.44 19.49
CA ALA A 213 -2.01 -30.04 19.34
C ALA A 213 -1.49 -30.26 17.91
N ALA A 214 -1.88 -31.36 17.27
CA ALA A 214 -1.62 -31.59 15.85
C ALA A 214 -2.30 -30.53 14.95
N MET A 215 -3.51 -30.06 15.32
CA MET A 215 -4.18 -28.95 14.63
C MET A 215 -3.47 -27.60 14.85
N ASP A 216 -2.95 -27.33 16.04
CA ASP A 216 -2.22 -26.10 16.34
C ASP A 216 -0.84 -26.08 15.64
N ASP A 217 -0.15 -27.22 15.54
CA ASP A 217 1.05 -27.40 14.70
C ASP A 217 0.75 -27.19 13.20
N THR A 218 -0.43 -27.66 12.75
CA THR A 218 -0.89 -27.42 11.36
C THR A 218 -1.16 -25.93 11.10
N PHE A 219 -1.73 -25.20 12.07
CA PHE A 219 -1.95 -23.76 11.97
C PHE A 219 -0.62 -22.98 11.93
N GLY A 220 0.34 -23.32 12.81
CA GLY A 220 1.67 -22.70 12.81
C GLY A 220 2.42 -22.93 11.50
N LYS A 221 2.44 -24.17 11.01
CA LYS A 221 3.02 -24.54 9.71
C LYS A 221 2.35 -23.82 8.54
N ARG A 222 1.03 -23.64 8.60
CA ARG A 222 0.27 -22.90 7.58
C ARG A 222 0.60 -21.40 7.62
N LEU A 223 0.71 -20.79 8.80
CA LEU A 223 1.12 -19.40 8.93
C LEU A 223 2.55 -19.19 8.40
N SER A 224 3.49 -20.08 8.76
CA SER A 224 4.86 -20.07 8.22
C SER A 224 4.87 -20.18 6.70
N ALA A 225 4.11 -21.11 6.13
CA ALA A 225 4.02 -21.27 4.67
C ALA A 225 3.46 -20.02 3.97
N MET A 226 2.50 -19.32 4.59
CA MET A 226 1.98 -18.05 4.05
C MET A 226 3.00 -16.91 4.17
N GLN A 227 3.74 -16.85 5.27
CA GLN A 227 4.83 -15.88 5.44
C GLN A 227 5.96 -16.11 4.44
N GLU A 228 6.38 -17.37 4.28
CA GLU A 228 7.38 -17.79 3.27
C GLU A 228 6.91 -17.45 1.85
N PHE A 229 5.62 -17.65 1.54
CA PHE A 229 5.04 -17.23 0.27
C PHE A 229 5.15 -15.72 0.07
N ARG A 230 4.76 -14.91 1.06
CA ARG A 230 4.85 -13.44 0.97
C ARG A 230 6.28 -12.94 0.81
N SER A 231 7.22 -13.46 1.61
CA SER A 231 8.63 -13.08 1.51
C SER A 231 9.23 -13.49 0.16
N ALA A 232 8.93 -14.71 -0.33
CA ALA A 232 9.43 -15.18 -1.61
C ALA A 232 8.78 -14.46 -2.79
N ALA A 233 7.51 -14.05 -2.68
CA ALA A 233 6.84 -13.24 -3.68
C ALA A 233 7.43 -11.81 -3.74
N ALA A 234 7.76 -11.23 -2.59
CA ALA A 234 8.40 -9.92 -2.50
C ALA A 234 9.79 -9.91 -3.15
N SER A 235 10.60 -10.96 -2.92
CA SER A 235 11.94 -11.12 -3.52
C SER A 235 11.92 -11.71 -4.94
N ALA A 236 10.74 -11.89 -5.54
CA ALA A 236 10.53 -12.52 -6.85
C ALA A 236 11.12 -13.93 -7.05
N ASP A 237 11.31 -14.71 -5.97
CA ASP A 237 11.57 -16.15 -6.06
C ASP A 237 10.25 -16.89 -6.31
N TYR A 238 9.83 -16.89 -7.58
CA TYR A 238 8.56 -17.51 -7.99
C TYR A 238 8.52 -19.01 -7.73
N SER A 239 9.67 -19.69 -7.69
CA SER A 239 9.75 -21.14 -7.47
C SER A 239 9.41 -21.48 -6.01
N LYS A 240 10.04 -20.77 -5.07
CA LYS A 240 9.79 -20.90 -3.64
C LYS A 240 8.42 -20.38 -3.25
N ALA A 241 7.97 -19.28 -3.86
CA ALA A 241 6.62 -18.75 -3.64
C ALA A 241 5.56 -19.78 -4.03
N LEU A 242 5.65 -20.36 -5.24
CA LEU A 242 4.69 -21.36 -5.70
C LEU A 242 4.67 -22.62 -4.82
N ALA A 243 5.85 -23.10 -4.41
CA ALA A 243 5.97 -24.25 -3.51
C ALA A 243 5.34 -23.97 -2.13
N SER A 244 5.60 -22.79 -1.56
CA SER A 244 5.06 -22.36 -0.27
C SER A 244 3.55 -22.15 -0.32
N LEU A 245 3.02 -21.61 -1.42
CA LEU A 245 1.58 -21.46 -1.64
C LEU A 245 0.87 -22.83 -1.70
N ARG A 246 1.43 -23.80 -2.41
CA ARG A 246 0.90 -25.18 -2.44
C ARG A 246 0.92 -25.79 -1.04
N ARG A 247 2.06 -25.68 -0.35
CA ARG A 247 2.24 -26.16 1.02
C ARG A 247 1.20 -25.56 1.99
N PHE A 248 0.87 -24.26 1.85
CA PHE A 248 -0.19 -23.61 2.64
C PHE A 248 -1.56 -24.28 2.44
N TYR A 249 -1.88 -24.66 1.21
CA TYR A 249 -3.14 -25.33 0.90
C TYR A 249 -3.12 -26.81 1.25
N ASP A 250 -1.99 -27.50 1.17
CA ASP A 250 -1.85 -28.90 1.59
C ASP A 250 -2.05 -29.08 3.11
N TYR A 251 -1.73 -28.05 3.91
CA TYR A 251 -2.01 -28.02 5.35
C TYR A 251 -3.50 -27.82 5.64
N HIS A 252 -4.26 -28.93 5.58
CA HIS A 252 -5.69 -28.96 5.84
C HIS A 252 -6.06 -29.22 7.30
N PHE A 253 -7.13 -28.56 7.77
CA PHE A 253 -7.79 -28.94 9.03
C PHE A 253 -8.77 -30.10 8.78
N PRO A 254 -8.72 -31.19 9.58
CA PRO A 254 -9.61 -32.35 9.42
C PRO A 254 -11.12 -32.02 9.46
N SER A 255 -11.52 -30.89 10.06
CA SER A 255 -12.92 -30.47 10.20
C SER A 255 -13.46 -29.60 9.05
N THR A 256 -12.60 -29.10 8.15
CA THR A 256 -12.98 -28.09 7.13
C THR A 256 -12.77 -28.58 5.70
N ALA A 257 -12.72 -29.90 5.50
CA ALA A 257 -12.31 -30.58 4.26
C ALA A 257 -13.17 -30.27 3.01
N ARG A 258 -14.25 -29.50 3.14
CA ARG A 258 -15.11 -29.12 2.01
C ARG A 258 -14.92 -27.64 1.71
N GLY A 259 -14.23 -27.33 0.61
CA GLY A 259 -14.25 -25.99 0.01
C GLY A 259 -12.93 -25.19 -0.01
N GLN A 260 -11.75 -25.78 0.18
CA GLN A 260 -10.48 -25.03 0.02
C GLN A 260 -9.84 -25.16 -1.37
N HIS A 261 -10.20 -26.19 -2.14
CA HIS A 261 -9.62 -26.45 -3.46
C HIS A 261 -9.93 -25.32 -4.45
N GLN A 262 -11.14 -24.77 -4.45
CA GLN A 262 -11.49 -23.63 -5.31
C GLN A 262 -10.67 -22.38 -4.97
N HIS A 263 -10.40 -22.15 -3.68
CA HIS A 263 -9.56 -21.02 -3.24
C HIS A 263 -8.08 -21.24 -3.57
N ALA A 264 -7.60 -22.48 -3.51
CA ALA A 264 -6.24 -22.83 -3.94
C ALA A 264 -6.04 -22.52 -5.43
N LEU A 265 -6.99 -22.93 -6.27
CA LEU A 265 -6.96 -22.67 -7.72
C LEU A 265 -7.11 -21.18 -8.04
N LEU A 266 -7.99 -20.45 -7.34
CA LEU A 266 -8.12 -19.00 -7.50
C LEU A 266 -6.82 -18.28 -7.13
N ASN A 267 -6.17 -18.66 -6.02
CA ASN A 267 -4.91 -18.03 -5.63
C ASN A 267 -3.73 -18.43 -6.52
N LEU A 268 -3.76 -19.64 -7.10
CA LEU A 268 -2.83 -20.03 -8.15
C LEU A 268 -3.04 -19.19 -9.43
N ALA A 269 -4.30 -18.93 -9.81
CA ALA A 269 -4.62 -18.05 -10.93
C ALA A 269 -4.14 -16.62 -10.67
N ASN A 270 -4.36 -16.08 -9.46
CA ASN A 270 -3.83 -14.77 -9.05
C ASN A 270 -2.31 -14.73 -9.06
N PHE A 271 -1.63 -15.81 -8.61
CA PHE A 271 -0.18 -15.91 -8.67
C PHE A 271 0.31 -15.82 -10.12
N HIS A 272 -0.20 -16.66 -11.02
CA HIS A 272 0.17 -16.61 -12.44
C HIS A 272 -0.18 -15.26 -13.09
N TYR A 273 -1.30 -14.65 -12.69
CA TYR A 273 -1.65 -13.31 -13.14
C TYR A 273 -0.64 -12.27 -12.64
N SER A 274 -0.17 -12.31 -11.40
CA SER A 274 0.82 -11.38 -10.87
C SER A 274 2.19 -11.53 -11.55
N THR A 275 2.61 -12.78 -11.85
CA THR A 275 3.89 -13.07 -12.50
C THR A 275 3.88 -12.87 -14.03
N GLY A 276 2.72 -12.57 -14.63
CA GLY A 276 2.57 -12.33 -16.08
C GLY A 276 2.31 -13.58 -16.93
N GLY A 277 2.08 -14.74 -16.32
CA GLY A 277 1.69 -15.98 -17.01
C GLY A 277 0.20 -16.00 -17.35
N MET A 278 -0.21 -15.18 -18.33
CA MET A 278 -1.63 -14.94 -18.65
C MET A 278 -2.40 -16.21 -19.05
N ASP A 279 -1.80 -17.07 -19.88
CA ASP A 279 -2.44 -18.31 -20.33
C ASP A 279 -2.62 -19.32 -19.18
N SER A 280 -1.60 -19.45 -18.32
CA SER A 280 -1.66 -20.27 -17.11
C SER A 280 -2.67 -19.73 -16.11
N ALA A 281 -2.75 -18.41 -15.95
CA ALA A 281 -3.75 -17.76 -15.10
C ALA A 281 -5.17 -18.02 -15.59
N LYS A 282 -5.41 -17.91 -16.91
CA LYS A 282 -6.71 -18.19 -17.51
C LYS A 282 -7.13 -19.65 -17.33
N SER A 283 -6.24 -20.59 -17.63
CA SER A 283 -6.51 -22.01 -17.44
C SER A 283 -6.82 -22.36 -15.98
N ALA A 284 -6.07 -21.79 -15.03
CA ALA A 284 -6.33 -21.98 -13.60
C ALA A 284 -7.65 -21.33 -13.14
N ALA A 285 -8.01 -20.17 -13.68
CA ALA A 285 -9.28 -19.50 -13.38
C ALA A 285 -10.48 -20.30 -13.91
N ASP A 286 -10.41 -20.85 -15.12
CA ASP A 286 -11.45 -21.71 -15.69
C ASP A 286 -11.65 -22.99 -14.85
N GLU A 287 -10.56 -23.60 -14.36
CA GLU A 287 -10.63 -24.73 -13.44
C GLU A 287 -11.26 -24.33 -12.11
N ALA A 288 -10.85 -23.19 -11.54
CA ALA A 288 -11.41 -22.66 -10.29
C ALA A 288 -12.93 -22.42 -10.41
N ILE A 289 -13.41 -21.92 -11.56
CA ILE A 289 -14.84 -21.73 -11.83
C ILE A 289 -15.59 -23.05 -11.82
N ARG A 290 -15.04 -24.08 -12.48
CA ARG A 290 -15.63 -25.42 -12.53
C ARG A 290 -15.79 -26.01 -11.13
N VAL A 291 -14.72 -25.94 -10.33
CA VAL A 291 -14.69 -26.46 -8.95
C VAL A 291 -15.59 -25.63 -8.02
N ALA A 292 -15.60 -24.30 -8.14
CA ALA A 292 -16.48 -23.43 -7.35
C ALA A 292 -17.97 -23.70 -7.63
N ARG A 293 -18.34 -23.93 -8.89
CA ARG A 293 -19.72 -24.34 -9.27
C ARG A 293 -20.10 -25.69 -8.68
N ALA A 294 -19.21 -26.68 -8.76
CA ALA A 294 -19.43 -27.99 -8.17
C ALA A 294 -19.56 -27.94 -6.63
N ALA A 295 -18.82 -27.03 -5.99
CA ALA A 295 -18.87 -26.82 -4.54
C ALA A 295 -20.03 -25.92 -4.08
N GLY A 296 -20.72 -25.22 -5.00
CA GLY A 296 -21.77 -24.26 -4.67
C GLY A 296 -21.27 -22.95 -4.03
N ASP A 297 -19.99 -22.63 -4.16
CA ASP A 297 -19.37 -21.44 -3.56
C ASP A 297 -19.55 -20.20 -4.46
N SER A 298 -20.61 -19.44 -4.19
CA SER A 298 -20.94 -18.24 -4.97
C SER A 298 -19.92 -17.11 -4.79
N ALA A 299 -19.26 -17.00 -3.64
CA ALA A 299 -18.30 -15.93 -3.35
C ALA A 299 -16.96 -16.16 -4.08
N CYS A 300 -16.44 -17.39 -4.05
CA CYS A 300 -15.27 -17.75 -4.86
C CYS A 300 -15.59 -17.63 -6.34
N LEU A 301 -16.77 -18.09 -6.78
CA LEU A 301 -17.20 -17.98 -8.17
C LEU A 301 -17.20 -16.52 -8.66
N GLN A 302 -17.72 -15.58 -7.86
CA GLN A 302 -17.71 -14.16 -8.19
C GLN A 302 -16.28 -13.62 -8.39
N GLN A 303 -15.34 -13.99 -7.50
CA GLN A 303 -13.94 -13.57 -7.61
C GLN A 303 -13.25 -14.18 -8.84
N CYS A 304 -13.50 -15.47 -9.13
CA CYS A 304 -12.97 -16.11 -10.34
C CYS A 304 -13.52 -15.46 -11.62
N MET A 305 -14.82 -15.14 -11.66
CA MET A 305 -15.42 -14.46 -12.81
C MET A 305 -14.86 -13.04 -13.00
N ALA A 306 -14.64 -12.30 -11.91
CA ALA A 306 -14.01 -10.98 -11.95
C ALA A 306 -12.57 -11.07 -12.50
N LEU A 307 -11.75 -12.00 -12.00
CA LEU A 307 -10.38 -12.22 -12.50
C LEU A 307 -10.38 -12.64 -13.98
N LEU A 308 -11.26 -13.56 -14.38
CA LEU A 308 -11.37 -14.01 -15.78
C LEU A 308 -11.77 -12.87 -16.71
N GLN A 309 -12.67 -11.98 -16.28
CA GLN A 309 -13.02 -10.80 -17.07
C GLN A 309 -11.84 -9.84 -17.23
N ARG A 310 -11.04 -9.62 -16.18
CA ARG A 310 -9.79 -8.83 -16.27
C ARG A 310 -8.81 -9.45 -17.25
N LEU A 311 -8.58 -10.76 -17.13
CA LEU A 311 -7.73 -11.53 -18.05
C LEU A 311 -8.21 -11.41 -19.49
N ASN A 312 -9.52 -11.55 -19.74
CA ASN A 312 -10.07 -11.41 -21.08
C ASN A 312 -9.89 -9.99 -21.61
N VAL A 313 -10.10 -8.94 -20.82
CA VAL A 313 -9.87 -7.55 -21.28
C VAL A 313 -8.40 -7.30 -21.64
N GLU A 314 -7.45 -7.81 -20.84
CA GLU A 314 -6.02 -7.68 -21.12
C GLU A 314 -5.55 -8.53 -22.31
N MET A 315 -6.07 -9.76 -22.44
CA MET A 315 -5.67 -10.70 -23.50
C MET A 315 -6.40 -10.44 -24.83
N SER A 316 -7.66 -9.99 -24.79
CA SER A 316 -8.45 -9.67 -25.97
C SER A 316 -8.03 -8.31 -26.53
N SER A 317 -6.82 -8.24 -27.09
CA SER A 317 -6.38 -7.17 -28.00
C SER A 317 -7.13 -7.21 -29.34
N SER A 318 -8.36 -7.71 -29.38
CA SER A 318 -9.18 -7.87 -30.59
C SER A 318 -10.36 -6.92 -30.58
N ASN A 319 -10.10 -5.63 -30.73
CA ASN A 319 -10.87 -4.76 -31.62
C ASN A 319 -10.13 -3.43 -31.70
N GLY A 320 -9.70 -3.10 -32.92
CA GLY A 320 -9.01 -1.84 -33.22
C GLY A 320 -9.73 -0.61 -32.67
N PRO A 321 -9.07 0.55 -32.68
CA PRO A 321 -9.72 1.80 -32.33
C PRO A 321 -10.91 1.94 -33.27
N ARG A 322 -12.16 1.80 -32.77
CA ARG A 322 -13.31 2.25 -33.53
C ARG A 322 -13.15 3.76 -33.63
N PRO A 323 -12.85 4.34 -34.80
CA PRO A 323 -12.74 5.78 -34.94
C PRO A 323 -14.16 6.29 -35.05
N ARG A 324 -14.88 6.31 -33.92
CA ARG A 324 -16.24 6.84 -33.75
C ARG A 324 -16.76 6.70 -32.32
N THR A 325 -15.95 7.06 -31.32
CA THR A 325 -16.53 7.52 -30.06
C THR A 325 -17.17 8.88 -30.37
N ARG A 326 -18.49 8.88 -30.60
CA ARG A 326 -19.26 10.13 -30.62
C ARG A 326 -19.03 10.81 -29.28
N LYS A 327 -18.81 12.13 -29.28
CA LYS A 327 -18.67 12.94 -28.07
C LYS A 327 -19.73 12.52 -27.05
N GLY A 328 -19.30 12.04 -25.88
CA GLY A 328 -20.19 11.72 -24.75
C GLY A 328 -20.72 10.29 -24.63
N THR A 329 -20.30 9.32 -25.45
CA THR A 329 -20.73 7.91 -25.27
C THR A 329 -19.74 7.11 -24.41
N SER A 330 -20.24 6.44 -23.38
CA SER A 330 -19.46 5.47 -22.57
C SER A 330 -19.05 4.26 -23.42
N VAL A 331 -17.88 3.67 -23.10
CA VAL A 331 -17.51 2.37 -23.67
C VAL A 331 -18.59 1.35 -23.30
N PRO A 332 -19.10 0.53 -24.25
CA PRO A 332 -20.19 -0.41 -23.98
C PRO A 332 -19.90 -1.32 -22.77
N LEU A 333 -20.92 -1.53 -21.94
CA LEU A 333 -20.87 -2.46 -20.80
C LEU A 333 -20.64 -3.91 -21.21
N ASP A 334 -20.73 -4.26 -22.50
CA ASP A 334 -20.41 -5.60 -23.00
C ASP A 334 -18.90 -5.80 -23.21
N THR A 335 -18.14 -4.72 -23.35
CA THR A 335 -16.66 -4.74 -23.46
C THR A 335 -15.96 -4.63 -22.11
N LEU A 336 -16.66 -4.21 -21.06
CA LEU A 336 -16.14 -4.08 -19.70
C LEU A 336 -16.89 -5.01 -18.74
N PRO A 337 -16.27 -5.46 -17.64
CA PRO A 337 -16.93 -6.25 -16.61
C PRO A 337 -18.25 -5.62 -16.15
N LYS A 338 -19.31 -6.44 -15.95
CA LYS A 338 -20.42 -6.02 -15.08
C LYS A 338 -19.89 -6.05 -13.65
N HIS A 339 -19.68 -4.87 -13.09
CA HIS A 339 -18.96 -4.73 -11.84
C HIS A 339 -19.71 -5.39 -10.68
N VAL A 340 -19.02 -6.19 -9.89
CA VAL A 340 -19.56 -6.88 -8.71
C VAL A 340 -19.06 -6.19 -7.43
N SER A 341 -17.82 -5.70 -7.44
CA SER A 341 -17.18 -5.00 -6.32
C SER A 341 -16.85 -3.53 -6.67
N ALA A 342 -16.75 -2.68 -5.66
CA ALA A 342 -16.20 -1.33 -5.78
C ALA A 342 -14.75 -1.34 -6.32
N THR A 343 -13.96 -2.36 -5.98
CA THR A 343 -12.60 -2.55 -6.50
C THR A 343 -12.57 -2.90 -7.98
N ASP A 344 -13.59 -3.60 -8.49
CA ASP A 344 -13.70 -3.94 -9.91
C ASP A 344 -14.07 -2.72 -10.75
N GLU A 345 -14.97 -1.87 -10.23
CA GLU A 345 -15.27 -0.56 -10.83
C GLU A 345 -13.99 0.29 -10.95
N LEU A 346 -13.21 0.40 -9.87
CA LEU A 346 -11.95 1.15 -9.86
C LEU A 346 -10.92 0.58 -10.85
N TRP A 347 -10.76 -0.74 -10.92
CA TRP A 347 -9.87 -1.36 -11.91
C TRP A 347 -10.35 -1.06 -13.35
N SER A 348 -11.66 -1.16 -13.59
CA SER A 348 -12.24 -0.93 -14.92
C SER A 348 -12.04 0.48 -15.44
N LEU A 349 -11.83 1.45 -14.54
CA LEU A 349 -11.59 2.85 -14.90
C LEU A 349 -10.39 2.97 -15.84
N ARG A 350 -9.26 2.36 -15.50
CA ARG A 350 -8.04 2.42 -16.31
C ARG A 350 -8.26 1.74 -17.66
N ALA A 351 -8.89 0.57 -17.67
CA ALA A 351 -9.24 -0.14 -18.89
C ALA A 351 -10.16 0.69 -19.81
N ALA A 352 -11.18 1.34 -19.24
CA ALA A 352 -12.11 2.21 -19.97
C ALA A 352 -11.40 3.41 -20.61
N LEU A 353 -10.53 4.08 -19.86
CA LEU A 353 -9.74 5.22 -20.34
C LEU A 353 -8.77 4.80 -21.47
N ASP A 354 -8.10 3.65 -21.30
CA ASP A 354 -7.19 3.10 -22.31
C ASP A 354 -7.92 2.76 -23.62
N MET A 355 -9.17 2.31 -23.52
CA MET A 355 -10.08 2.07 -24.66
C MET A 355 -10.68 3.36 -25.26
N GLY A 356 -10.41 4.53 -24.68
CA GLY A 356 -10.86 5.82 -25.20
C GLY A 356 -12.19 6.32 -24.62
N GLU A 357 -12.56 5.91 -23.41
CA GLU A 357 -13.65 6.57 -22.67
C GLU A 357 -13.25 8.03 -22.31
N PRO A 358 -14.10 9.04 -22.60
CA PRO A 358 -13.81 10.42 -22.23
C PRO A 358 -13.76 10.58 -20.70
N ILE A 359 -12.84 11.42 -20.20
CA ILE A 359 -12.61 11.57 -18.75
C ILE A 359 -13.86 12.04 -17.98
N PRO A 360 -14.70 12.96 -18.49
CA PRO A 360 -15.94 13.33 -17.80
C PRO A 360 -16.91 12.16 -17.56
N VAL A 361 -16.89 11.15 -18.43
CA VAL A 361 -17.69 9.93 -18.26
C VAL A 361 -17.07 9.03 -17.20
N ALA A 362 -15.73 8.96 -17.16
CA ALA A 362 -14.97 8.18 -16.20
C ALA A 362 -15.24 8.59 -14.74
N PHE A 363 -15.50 9.88 -14.45
CA PHE A 363 -15.92 10.32 -13.11
C PHE A 363 -17.19 9.64 -12.60
N ARG A 364 -18.13 9.31 -13.50
CA ARG A 364 -19.37 8.59 -13.11
C ARG A 364 -19.07 7.19 -12.59
N ARG A 365 -18.00 6.55 -13.08
CA ARG A 365 -17.54 5.23 -12.58
C ARG A 365 -16.96 5.35 -11.18
N ILE A 366 -16.16 6.38 -10.94
CA ILE A 366 -15.60 6.63 -9.60
C ILE A 366 -16.71 6.94 -8.58
N SER A 367 -17.72 7.73 -8.95
CA SER A 367 -18.87 7.96 -8.07
C SER A 367 -19.67 6.68 -7.84
N THR A 368 -19.81 5.83 -8.88
CA THR A 368 -20.49 4.53 -8.77
C THR A 368 -19.71 3.58 -7.85
N ALA A 369 -18.38 3.58 -7.90
CA ALA A 369 -17.54 2.81 -7.00
C ALA A 369 -17.76 3.21 -5.52
N LEU A 370 -17.88 4.51 -5.25
CA LEU A 370 -18.18 5.05 -3.92
C LEU A 370 -19.60 4.68 -3.45
N VAL A 371 -20.59 4.72 -4.35
CA VAL A 371 -21.96 4.35 -4.00
C VAL A 371 -22.07 2.86 -3.67
N ARG A 372 -21.29 2.01 -4.37
CA ARG A 372 -21.28 0.55 -4.15
C ARG A 372 -20.54 0.13 -2.88
N SER A 373 -19.62 0.95 -2.39
CA SER A 373 -18.93 0.69 -1.13
C SER A 373 -19.73 1.14 0.08
N LEU A 374 -20.66 2.08 -0.09
CA LEU A 374 -21.61 2.45 0.95
C LEU A 374 -22.54 1.27 1.22
N PRO A 375 -22.76 0.90 2.51
CA PRO A 375 -23.75 -0.11 2.83
C PRO A 375 -25.12 0.38 2.31
N PRO A 376 -25.94 -0.50 1.72
CA PRO A 376 -27.28 -0.10 1.32
C PRO A 376 -28.01 0.46 2.56
N PRO A 377 -28.85 1.49 2.41
CA PRO A 377 -29.66 1.98 3.52
C PRO A 377 -30.58 0.85 3.99
N LYS A 378 -30.24 0.19 5.10
CA LYS A 378 -31.01 -0.92 5.67
C LYS A 378 -31.88 -0.42 6.81
N THR A 379 -33.19 -0.63 6.70
CA THR A 379 -34.12 -0.77 7.83
C THR A 379 -33.66 -1.89 8.77
N GLU A 380 -33.95 -1.80 10.06
CA GLU A 380 -33.44 -2.70 11.12
C GLU A 380 -33.66 -4.20 10.82
N GLU A 381 -34.74 -4.57 10.12
CA GLU A 381 -35.09 -5.94 9.77
C GLU A 381 -34.10 -6.63 8.81
N ALA A 382 -33.45 -5.87 7.92
CA ALA A 382 -32.48 -6.42 6.96
C ALA A 382 -31.08 -6.66 7.58
N ARG A 383 -30.82 -6.12 8.78
CA ARG A 383 -29.61 -6.40 9.56
C ARG A 383 -29.69 -7.76 10.28
N ALA A 384 -30.89 -8.20 10.64
CA ALA A 384 -31.09 -9.47 11.36
C ALA A 384 -30.90 -10.71 10.47
N GLN A 385 -31.17 -10.62 9.16
CA GLN A 385 -31.10 -11.76 8.23
C GLN A 385 -29.72 -11.94 7.57
N LEU A 386 -28.94 -10.88 7.44
CA LEU A 386 -27.57 -10.92 6.94
C LEU A 386 -26.63 -10.93 8.14
N GLY A 387 -26.41 -12.10 8.72
CA GLY A 387 -25.45 -12.30 9.80
C GLY A 387 -24.12 -11.59 9.48
N TRP A 388 -23.55 -10.92 10.49
CA TRP A 388 -22.28 -10.17 10.48
C TRP A 388 -21.40 -10.42 9.24
N VAL A 389 -21.71 -9.76 8.13
CA VAL A 389 -20.80 -9.71 6.99
C VAL A 389 -19.71 -8.76 7.42
N ALA A 390 -18.49 -9.27 7.60
CA ALA A 390 -17.33 -8.42 7.79
C ALA A 390 -17.22 -7.52 6.55
N GLU A 391 -17.71 -6.29 6.68
CA GLU A 391 -17.64 -5.27 5.65
C GLU A 391 -16.17 -5.11 5.29
N ARG A 392 -15.77 -5.44 4.06
CA ARG A 392 -14.42 -5.14 3.60
C ARG A 392 -14.34 -3.60 3.56
N PRO A 393 -13.52 -2.96 4.41
CA PRO A 393 -13.40 -1.51 4.38
C PRO A 393 -12.99 -1.09 2.97
N GLN A 394 -13.67 -0.09 2.43
CA GLN A 394 -13.32 0.47 1.13
C GLN A 394 -11.85 0.93 1.19
N ASN A 395 -11.07 0.59 0.18
CA ASN A 395 -9.76 1.21 0.00
C ASN A 395 -9.97 2.67 -0.47
N LEU A 396 -10.19 3.57 0.49
CA LEU A 396 -10.39 5.00 0.27
C LEU A 396 -9.13 5.63 -0.35
N ALA A 397 -7.94 5.14 -0.02
CA ALA A 397 -6.70 5.57 -0.63
C ALA A 397 -6.69 5.29 -2.14
N ALA A 398 -7.07 4.08 -2.58
CA ALA A 398 -7.20 3.75 -4.00
C ALA A 398 -8.28 4.58 -4.73
N TRP A 399 -9.37 4.92 -4.04
CA TRP A 399 -10.42 5.79 -4.59
C TRP A 399 -9.92 7.22 -4.80
N HIS A 400 -9.24 7.80 -3.81
CA HIS A 400 -8.63 9.13 -3.91
C HIS A 400 -7.48 9.17 -4.92
N ALA A 401 -6.65 8.11 -5.00
CA ALA A 401 -5.61 7.98 -6.04
C ALA A 401 -6.21 7.99 -7.45
N ALA A 402 -7.34 7.29 -7.66
CA ALA A 402 -8.05 7.31 -8.94
C ALA A 402 -8.61 8.70 -9.28
N GLN A 403 -9.17 9.43 -8.31
CA GLN A 403 -9.62 10.82 -8.47
C GLN A 403 -8.46 11.74 -8.86
N ALA A 404 -7.34 11.66 -8.15
CA ALA A 404 -6.16 12.46 -8.44
C ALA A 404 -5.68 12.26 -9.89
N GLY A 405 -5.63 11.00 -10.35
CA GLY A 405 -5.31 10.68 -11.74
C GLY A 405 -6.26 11.31 -12.76
N LEU A 406 -7.59 11.27 -12.53
CA LEU A 406 -8.56 11.89 -13.44
C LEU A 406 -8.43 13.41 -13.51
N TRP A 407 -8.28 14.08 -12.36
CA TRP A 407 -8.10 15.53 -12.31
C TRP A 407 -6.81 15.96 -13.00
N ALA A 408 -5.72 15.21 -12.79
CA ALA A 408 -4.46 15.43 -13.49
C ALA A 408 -4.62 15.29 -15.01
N MET A 409 -5.31 14.25 -15.51
CA MET A 409 -5.52 14.06 -16.95
C MET A 409 -6.39 15.15 -17.61
N ILE A 410 -7.31 15.76 -16.86
CA ILE A 410 -8.06 16.95 -17.29
C ILE A 410 -7.21 18.22 -17.26
N GLY A 411 -6.11 18.23 -16.50
CA GLY A 411 -5.26 19.40 -16.31
C GLY A 411 -5.67 20.28 -15.13
N SER A 412 -6.38 19.73 -14.13
CA SER A 412 -6.60 20.40 -12.84
C SER A 412 -5.60 19.87 -11.82
N GLU A 413 -4.47 20.55 -11.69
CA GLU A 413 -3.38 20.13 -10.82
C GLU A 413 -3.70 20.31 -9.32
N THR A 414 -4.39 21.39 -8.96
CA THR A 414 -4.76 21.70 -7.56
C THR A 414 -5.71 20.65 -6.98
N LEU A 415 -6.70 20.22 -7.75
CA LEU A 415 -7.62 19.15 -7.32
C LEU A 415 -6.94 17.79 -7.30
N ALA A 416 -5.99 17.55 -8.20
CA ALA A 416 -5.17 16.35 -8.14
C ALA A 416 -4.34 16.31 -6.85
N GLU A 417 -3.67 17.42 -6.49
CA GLU A 417 -2.90 17.55 -5.24
C GLU A 417 -3.74 17.28 -4.00
N VAL A 418 -4.93 17.91 -3.89
CA VAL A 418 -5.84 17.70 -2.76
C VAL A 418 -6.21 16.21 -2.60
N HIS A 419 -6.52 15.53 -3.70
CA HIS A 419 -6.86 14.11 -3.63
C HIS A 419 -5.67 13.21 -3.33
N GLU A 420 -4.46 13.59 -3.73
CA GLU A 420 -3.26 12.86 -3.32
C GLU A 420 -2.97 13.02 -1.83
N ASP A 421 -3.11 14.22 -1.28
CA ASP A 421 -2.92 14.48 0.14
C ASP A 421 -3.96 13.71 0.98
N LEU A 422 -5.21 13.68 0.52
CA LEU A 422 -6.26 12.87 1.15
C LEU A 422 -5.97 11.37 1.08
N ALA A 423 -5.36 10.90 -0.01
CA ALA A 423 -4.98 9.50 -0.14
C ALA A 423 -3.80 9.12 0.77
N LEU A 424 -2.82 10.01 0.92
CA LEU A 424 -1.66 9.83 1.80
C LEU A 424 -1.98 10.04 3.30
N GLY A 425 -3.11 10.69 3.61
CA GLY A 425 -3.57 10.91 4.98
C GLY A 425 -4.39 9.76 5.58
N VAL A 426 -4.54 8.62 4.89
CA VAL A 426 -5.27 7.45 5.39
C VAL A 426 -4.33 6.60 6.27
N ASP A 427 -4.79 6.13 7.44
CA ASP A 427 -3.94 5.43 8.42
C ASP A 427 -3.40 4.06 7.93
N GLU A 428 -4.13 3.36 7.06
CA GLU A 428 -3.74 2.06 6.47
C GLU A 428 -3.73 2.15 4.94
N ILE A 429 -2.66 2.72 4.38
CA ILE A 429 -2.49 2.83 2.93
C ILE A 429 -1.89 1.54 2.38
N ASP A 430 -2.49 1.07 1.29
CA ASP A 430 -1.92 0.01 0.47
C ASP A 430 -0.66 0.51 -0.27
N ASP A 431 0.45 -0.20 -0.17
CA ASP A 431 1.75 0.20 -0.76
C ASP A 431 1.62 0.48 -2.27
N ASP A 432 0.77 -0.28 -2.96
CA ASP A 432 0.48 -0.07 -4.38
C ASP A 432 -0.18 1.29 -4.68
N ALA A 433 -1.12 1.70 -3.82
CA ALA A 433 -1.77 3.00 -3.90
C ALA A 433 -0.77 4.12 -3.56
N ARG A 434 0.04 3.94 -2.52
CA ARG A 434 1.10 4.87 -2.13
C ARG A 434 2.05 5.15 -3.29
N TRP A 435 2.59 4.11 -3.93
CA TRP A 435 3.49 4.27 -5.06
C TRP A 435 2.83 4.93 -6.27
N THR A 436 1.58 4.59 -6.55
CA THR A 436 0.82 5.21 -7.64
C THR A 436 0.70 6.73 -7.44
N ILE A 437 0.44 7.16 -6.20
CA ILE A 437 0.35 8.57 -5.82
C ILE A 437 1.71 9.25 -5.92
N LEU A 438 2.77 8.65 -5.37
CA LEU A 438 4.12 9.23 -5.40
C LEU A 438 4.65 9.40 -6.83
N ILE A 439 4.40 8.42 -7.71
CA ILE A 439 4.76 8.52 -9.14
C ILE A 439 3.91 9.58 -9.86
N SER A 440 2.63 9.70 -9.53
CA SER A 440 1.75 10.75 -10.08
C SER A 440 2.23 12.15 -9.65
N ARG A 441 2.59 12.31 -8.38
CA ARG A 441 3.14 13.54 -7.80
C ARG A 441 4.48 13.92 -8.44
N SER A 442 5.40 12.96 -8.58
CA SER A 442 6.70 13.22 -9.20
C SER A 442 6.57 13.59 -10.68
N ARG A 443 5.62 13.00 -11.42
CA ARG A 443 5.32 13.38 -12.80
C ARG A 443 4.79 14.81 -12.91
N ARG A 444 3.91 15.25 -12.01
CA ARG A 444 3.47 16.67 -12.01
C ARG A 444 4.59 17.62 -11.62
N ALA A 445 5.43 17.25 -10.65
CA ALA A 445 6.61 18.04 -10.31
C ALA A 445 7.54 18.19 -11.52
N LEU A 446 7.73 17.10 -12.29
CA LEU A 446 8.48 17.07 -13.54
C LEU A 446 7.88 18.00 -14.61
N GLU A 447 6.56 17.95 -14.83
CA GLU A 447 5.86 18.87 -15.75
C GLU A 447 6.03 20.35 -15.35
N SER A 448 6.13 20.63 -14.04
CA SER A 448 6.42 21.96 -13.48
C SER A 448 7.90 22.34 -13.43
N ALA A 449 8.78 21.58 -14.09
CA ALA A 449 10.23 21.76 -14.09
C ALA A 449 10.91 21.74 -12.70
N ARG A 450 10.24 21.17 -11.69
CA ARG A 450 10.81 20.98 -10.34
C ARG A 450 11.44 19.60 -10.23
N TYR A 451 12.56 19.40 -10.94
CA TYR A 451 13.25 18.11 -11.02
C TYR A 451 13.73 17.60 -9.67
N GLU A 452 14.27 18.50 -8.83
CA GLU A 452 14.76 18.12 -7.50
C GLU A 452 13.62 17.68 -6.58
N ASP A 453 12.45 18.33 -6.65
CA ASP A 453 11.25 17.91 -5.89
C ASP A 453 10.72 16.55 -6.39
N ALA A 454 10.78 16.30 -7.70
CA ALA A 454 10.37 15.03 -8.29
C ALA A 454 11.29 13.89 -7.82
N LEU A 455 12.61 14.11 -7.82
CA LEU A 455 13.58 13.14 -7.33
C LEU A 455 13.49 12.97 -5.82
N SER A 456 13.34 14.05 -5.04
CA SER A 456 13.23 13.96 -3.58
C SER A 456 11.99 13.19 -3.14
N THR A 457 10.87 13.34 -3.87
CA THR A 457 9.64 12.58 -3.62
C THR A 457 9.83 11.08 -3.89
N LEU A 458 10.58 10.72 -4.93
CA LEU A 458 10.84 9.31 -5.28
C LEU A 458 11.95 8.68 -4.43
N LEU A 459 12.93 9.45 -3.99
CA LEU A 459 14.12 8.98 -3.27
C LEU A 459 14.03 9.11 -1.74
N ALA A 460 12.89 9.56 -1.20
CA ALA A 460 12.68 9.62 0.24
C ALA A 460 12.84 8.22 0.88
N ALA A 461 13.42 8.15 2.08
CA ALA A 461 13.74 6.89 2.73
C ALA A 461 12.50 6.06 3.11
N ASP A 462 11.48 6.71 3.68
CA ASP A 462 10.24 6.08 4.15
C ASP A 462 9.52 5.22 3.10
N PRO A 463 9.27 5.69 1.85
CA PRO A 463 8.67 4.83 0.84
C PRO A 463 9.58 3.71 0.33
N VAL A 464 10.92 3.84 0.42
CA VAL A 464 11.85 2.87 -0.20
C VAL A 464 12.05 1.61 0.64
N GLU A 465 11.77 1.66 1.95
CA GLU A 465 11.89 0.51 2.84
C GLU A 465 10.76 -0.52 2.62
N GLY A 466 11.10 -1.82 2.57
CA GLY A 466 10.12 -2.91 2.46
C GLY A 466 9.49 -3.11 1.07
N MET A 467 10.05 -2.50 0.03
CA MET A 467 9.51 -2.51 -1.33
C MET A 467 9.55 -3.91 -1.98
N SER A 468 8.47 -4.29 -2.67
CA SER A 468 8.45 -5.51 -3.49
C SER A 468 9.18 -5.35 -4.82
N GLU A 469 9.64 -6.43 -5.44
CA GLU A 469 10.28 -6.39 -6.77
C GLU A 469 9.38 -5.73 -7.85
N ALA A 470 8.06 -5.89 -7.75
CA ALA A 470 7.12 -5.28 -8.69
C ALA A 470 7.01 -3.75 -8.50
N GLU A 471 7.11 -3.28 -7.26
CA GLU A 471 7.19 -1.85 -6.94
C GLU A 471 8.53 -1.27 -7.34
N TYR A 472 9.65 -1.97 -7.07
CA TYR A 472 11.00 -1.57 -7.46
C TYR A 472 11.11 -1.28 -8.94
N ARG A 473 10.56 -2.15 -9.79
CA ARG A 473 10.58 -1.93 -11.23
C ARG A 473 9.79 -0.69 -11.65
N ARG A 474 8.65 -0.43 -11.01
CA ARG A 474 7.81 0.74 -11.30
C ARG A 474 8.46 2.03 -10.82
N TRP A 475 8.99 2.02 -9.60
CA TRP A 475 9.75 3.11 -9.01
C TRP A 475 11.00 3.44 -9.84
N ALA A 476 11.83 2.44 -10.14
CA ALA A 476 13.05 2.63 -10.93
C ALA A 476 12.71 3.21 -12.31
N HIS A 477 11.66 2.72 -12.98
CA HIS A 477 11.19 3.29 -14.23
C HIS A 477 10.81 4.77 -14.11
N ALA A 478 10.09 5.15 -13.06
CA ALA A 478 9.72 6.55 -12.82
C ALA A 478 10.95 7.44 -12.56
N VAL A 479 11.96 6.95 -11.83
CA VAL A 479 13.22 7.67 -11.63
C VAL A 479 13.97 7.85 -12.95
N TRP A 480 14.06 6.79 -13.77
CA TRP A 480 14.67 6.88 -15.10
C TRP A 480 13.94 7.86 -16.02
N GLU A 481 12.61 7.93 -15.97
CA GLU A 481 11.82 8.91 -16.73
C GLU A 481 12.19 10.35 -16.35
N VAL A 482 12.36 10.66 -15.06
CA VAL A 482 12.75 11.99 -14.59
C VAL A 482 14.15 12.37 -15.09
N LEU A 483 15.12 11.46 -14.98
CA LEU A 483 16.49 11.70 -15.46
C LEU A 483 16.55 11.85 -16.98
N GLN A 484 15.81 11.02 -17.72
CA GLN A 484 15.74 11.09 -19.18
C GLN A 484 15.15 12.42 -19.63
N HIS A 485 14.05 12.85 -19.01
CA HIS A 485 13.40 14.11 -19.38
C HIS A 485 14.31 15.32 -19.15
N ARG A 486 15.10 15.31 -18.06
CA ARG A 486 16.10 16.36 -17.81
C ARG A 486 17.23 16.34 -18.85
N ALA A 487 17.72 15.15 -19.22
CA ALA A 487 18.75 15.00 -20.25
C ALA A 487 18.26 15.44 -21.65
N ASP A 488 17.01 15.11 -21.98
CA ASP A 488 16.37 15.49 -23.25
C ASP A 488 16.20 17.02 -23.36
N LEU A 489 15.85 17.71 -22.26
CA LEU A 489 15.71 19.18 -22.27
C LEU A 489 17.04 19.94 -22.36
N ALA A 490 18.09 19.36 -21.79
CA ALA A 490 19.44 19.92 -21.84
C ALA A 490 20.15 19.65 -23.19
N ASP A 491 19.55 18.84 -24.07
CA ASP A 491 20.16 18.35 -25.32
C ASP A 491 21.56 17.73 -25.10
N ASP A 492 21.76 16.96 -24.01
CA ASP A 492 23.05 16.33 -23.70
C ASP A 492 23.14 14.87 -24.19
N PRO A 493 23.81 14.60 -25.33
CA PRO A 493 23.91 13.26 -25.87
C PRO A 493 24.72 12.31 -24.97
N GLN A 494 25.63 12.84 -24.14
CA GLN A 494 26.45 12.00 -23.27
C GLN A 494 25.65 11.50 -22.08
N SER A 495 24.83 12.36 -21.45
CA SER A 495 23.87 11.94 -20.42
C SER A 495 22.87 10.93 -20.96
N ALA A 496 22.34 11.14 -22.17
CA ALA A 496 21.45 10.19 -22.82
C ALA A 496 22.13 8.82 -23.08
N SER A 497 23.39 8.82 -23.52
CA SER A 497 24.17 7.59 -23.71
C SER A 497 24.46 6.87 -22.39
N LEU A 498 24.79 7.61 -21.33
CA LEU A 498 25.00 7.06 -19.98
C LEU A 498 23.71 6.41 -19.45
N LEU A 499 22.57 7.09 -19.58
CA LEU A 499 21.26 6.55 -19.19
C LEU A 499 20.92 5.27 -19.96
N ALA A 500 21.17 5.23 -21.27
CA ALA A 500 20.97 4.04 -22.08
C ALA A 500 21.84 2.85 -21.62
N SER A 501 23.03 3.10 -21.05
CA SER A 501 23.91 2.06 -20.53
C SER A 501 23.49 1.53 -19.14
N LEU A 502 22.83 2.37 -18.34
CA LEU A 502 22.41 2.03 -16.96
C LEU A 502 21.01 1.41 -16.91
N ARG A 503 20.14 1.77 -17.85
CA ARG A 503 18.75 1.34 -17.88
C ARG A 503 18.60 -0.08 -18.45
N PRO A 504 17.72 -0.91 -17.88
CA PRO A 504 17.30 -2.14 -18.56
C PRO A 504 16.65 -1.85 -19.92
N PRO A 505 16.86 -2.70 -20.95
CA PRO A 505 16.26 -2.50 -22.26
C PRO A 505 14.73 -2.37 -22.18
N GLU A 506 14.15 -1.39 -22.89
CA GLU A 506 12.69 -1.17 -22.92
C GLU A 506 11.92 -2.40 -23.39
N ALA A 507 12.54 -3.26 -24.22
CA ALA A 507 11.96 -4.50 -24.70
C ALA A 507 11.61 -5.52 -23.60
N LEU A 508 12.17 -5.37 -22.39
CA LEU A 508 11.83 -6.20 -21.25
C LEU A 508 10.51 -5.79 -20.60
N TYR A 509 10.05 -4.56 -20.82
CA TYR A 509 8.80 -4.04 -20.27
C TYR A 509 7.70 -4.09 -21.32
N SER A 510 6.64 -4.84 -21.05
CA SER A 510 5.45 -4.82 -21.90
C SER A 510 4.19 -4.64 -21.07
N ARG A 511 3.25 -3.88 -21.63
CA ARG A 511 1.90 -3.77 -21.11
C ARG A 511 1.00 -4.67 -21.95
N ASN A 512 0.30 -5.60 -21.31
CA ASN A 512 -0.63 -6.50 -21.99
C ASN A 512 -2.01 -5.83 -21.98
N GLY A 513 -2.45 -5.32 -23.14
CA GLY A 513 -3.80 -4.78 -23.34
C GLY A 513 -4.19 -3.57 -22.46
N PRO A 514 -5.46 -3.14 -22.54
CA PRO A 514 -6.00 -2.05 -21.73
C PRO A 514 -6.16 -2.46 -20.26
N GLY A 515 -5.93 -1.52 -19.32
CA GLY A 515 -6.12 -1.74 -17.89
C GLY A 515 -5.02 -2.56 -17.19
N GLY A 516 -4.26 -3.37 -17.92
CA GLY A 516 -3.18 -4.19 -17.35
C GLY A 516 -2.00 -3.34 -16.84
N PRO A 517 -1.29 -3.79 -15.79
CA PRO A 517 -0.05 -3.15 -15.34
C PRO A 517 1.09 -3.36 -16.35
N VAL A 518 2.11 -2.53 -16.29
CA VAL A 518 3.37 -2.76 -17.03
C VAL A 518 4.11 -3.92 -16.36
N ARG A 519 4.47 -4.95 -17.13
CA ARG A 519 5.12 -6.17 -16.64
C ARG A 519 6.53 -6.26 -17.22
N SER A 520 7.48 -6.74 -16.41
CA SER A 520 8.84 -7.04 -16.85
C SER A 520 8.99 -8.52 -17.10
N HIS A 521 9.54 -8.88 -18.25
CA HIS A 521 9.84 -10.27 -18.63
C HIS A 521 11.30 -10.60 -18.36
N ALA A 522 11.58 -11.82 -17.89
CA ALA A 522 12.93 -12.27 -17.54
C ALA A 522 13.82 -12.48 -18.78
N THR A 523 13.22 -12.75 -19.94
CA THR A 523 13.92 -12.92 -21.21
C THR A 523 13.21 -12.07 -22.26
N ALA A 524 13.98 -11.36 -23.08
CA ALA A 524 13.44 -10.83 -24.33
C ALA A 524 12.80 -12.01 -25.09
N PRO A 525 11.56 -11.88 -25.59
CA PRO A 525 10.83 -12.99 -26.18
C PRO A 525 11.67 -13.64 -27.29
N THR A 526 12.12 -14.88 -27.05
CA THR A 526 13.11 -15.62 -27.86
C THR A 526 12.53 -16.24 -29.13
N THR A 527 11.23 -16.11 -29.38
CA THR A 527 10.58 -16.59 -30.60
C THR A 527 10.04 -15.43 -31.40
N PRO A 528 10.42 -15.27 -32.69
CA PRO A 528 9.55 -14.66 -33.68
C PRO A 528 8.44 -15.68 -34.05
N SER A 529 7.70 -16.17 -33.03
CA SER A 529 6.27 -16.36 -33.24
C SER A 529 5.78 -15.00 -33.72
N PRO A 530 4.95 -14.89 -34.78
CA PRO A 530 4.52 -13.61 -35.31
C PRO A 530 4.03 -12.78 -34.14
N SER A 531 4.90 -11.88 -33.70
CA SER A 531 4.62 -11.06 -32.57
C SER A 531 3.47 -10.19 -33.07
N PRO A 532 2.38 -10.04 -32.31
CA PRO A 532 1.36 -9.06 -32.66
C PRO A 532 1.94 -7.63 -32.68
N SER A 533 3.24 -7.45 -32.42
CA SER A 533 4.00 -6.22 -32.62
C SER A 533 4.13 -5.77 -34.09
N THR A 534 3.82 -6.62 -35.08
CA THR A 534 3.99 -6.24 -36.51
C THR A 534 2.72 -6.33 -37.35
N MET A 535 1.56 -6.73 -36.80
CA MET A 535 0.31 -6.65 -37.57
C MET A 535 -0.77 -5.74 -37.00
N PHE A 536 -0.96 -5.59 -35.69
CA PHE A 536 -1.93 -4.61 -35.16
C PHE A 536 -1.57 -4.24 -33.72
N ASN A 537 -0.50 -3.47 -33.53
CA ASN A 537 -0.20 -2.87 -32.23
C ASN A 537 -1.31 -1.84 -31.93
N THR A 538 -2.35 -2.29 -31.23
CA THR A 538 -3.47 -1.45 -30.82
C THR A 538 -2.97 -0.56 -29.70
N GLN A 539 -2.25 0.51 -30.07
CA GLN A 539 -1.78 1.51 -29.13
C GLN A 539 -3.00 2.08 -28.39
N LEU A 540 -2.90 2.16 -27.07
CA LEU A 540 -3.96 2.66 -26.21
C LEU A 540 -4.26 4.12 -26.55
N ALA A 541 -5.50 4.57 -26.38
CA ALA A 541 -5.95 5.86 -26.91
C ALA A 541 -5.09 7.03 -26.41
N GLN A 542 -4.74 7.04 -25.13
CA GLN A 542 -3.88 8.06 -24.52
C GLN A 542 -2.43 7.99 -25.03
N ASP A 543 -1.88 6.78 -25.17
CA ASP A 543 -0.51 6.56 -25.62
C ASP A 543 -0.35 6.96 -27.10
N ARG A 544 -1.40 6.80 -27.92
CA ARG A 544 -1.44 7.30 -29.30
C ARG A 544 -1.37 8.82 -29.39
N VAL A 545 -2.07 9.52 -28.51
CA VAL A 545 -2.01 10.99 -28.47
C VAL A 545 -0.60 11.44 -28.08
N ARG A 546 -0.02 10.85 -27.02
CA ARG A 546 1.34 11.16 -26.57
C ARG A 546 2.40 10.82 -27.62
N SER A 547 2.31 9.66 -28.25
CA SER A 547 3.25 9.24 -29.30
C SER A 547 3.16 10.15 -30.52
N SER A 548 1.95 10.53 -30.95
CA SER A 548 1.75 11.45 -32.06
C SER A 548 2.30 12.84 -31.77
N LEU A 549 2.10 13.37 -30.55
CA LEU A 549 2.69 14.65 -30.13
C LEU A 549 4.22 14.60 -30.06
N ARG A 550 4.78 13.50 -29.53
CA ARG A 550 6.24 13.29 -29.49
C ARG A 550 6.84 13.22 -30.90
N ILE A 551 6.18 12.52 -31.83
CA ILE A 551 6.60 12.47 -33.24
C ILE A 551 6.52 13.88 -33.86
N ALA A 552 5.42 14.59 -33.67
CA ALA A 552 5.27 15.96 -34.19
C ALA A 552 6.37 16.90 -33.68
N ARG A 553 6.70 16.86 -32.37
CA ARG A 553 7.80 17.63 -31.79
C ARG A 553 9.14 17.28 -32.43
N LYS A 554 9.46 15.98 -32.57
CA LYS A 554 10.70 15.53 -33.21
C LYS A 554 10.83 15.97 -34.67
N LEU A 555 9.73 15.93 -35.41
CA LEU A 555 9.71 16.38 -36.81
C LEU A 555 9.89 17.90 -36.91
N LEU A 556 9.28 18.67 -36.00
CA LEU A 556 9.47 20.12 -35.92
C LEU A 556 10.90 20.51 -35.51
N SER A 557 11.52 19.78 -34.59
CA SER A 557 12.93 20.01 -34.24
C SER A 557 13.90 19.64 -35.35
N ALA A 558 13.50 18.72 -36.24
CA ALA A 558 14.30 18.29 -37.39
C ALA A 558 14.02 19.13 -38.66
N ASP A 559 13.29 20.24 -38.54
CA ASP A 559 12.87 21.11 -39.64
C ASP A 559 12.21 20.36 -40.81
N SER A 560 11.44 19.33 -40.48
CA SER A 560 10.68 18.57 -41.47
C SER A 560 9.57 19.42 -42.09
N PRO A 561 9.23 19.19 -43.37
CA PRO A 561 8.16 19.93 -44.05
C PRO A 561 6.80 19.88 -43.30
N PRO A 562 6.04 20.99 -43.27
CA PRO A 562 4.75 21.10 -42.56
C PRO A 562 3.74 19.97 -42.88
N HIS A 563 3.70 19.49 -44.13
CA HIS A 563 2.78 18.45 -44.57
C HIS A 563 3.02 17.08 -43.92
N LEU A 564 4.24 16.81 -43.41
CA LEU A 564 4.55 15.59 -42.66
C LEU A 564 4.16 15.70 -41.18
N VAL A 565 4.17 16.92 -40.63
CA VAL A 565 3.83 17.19 -39.23
C VAL A 565 2.32 17.28 -39.02
N LEU A 566 1.61 17.91 -39.96
CA LEU A 566 0.19 18.22 -39.86
C LEU A 566 -0.71 17.02 -39.51
N PRO A 567 -0.55 15.82 -40.11
CA PRO A 567 -1.37 14.65 -39.78
C PRO A 567 -1.24 14.25 -38.30
N HIS A 568 -0.04 14.34 -37.72
CA HIS A 568 0.21 13.96 -36.34
C HIS A 568 -0.41 14.95 -35.35
N VAL A 569 -0.32 16.24 -35.63
CA VAL A 569 -0.86 17.30 -34.76
C VAL A 569 -2.39 17.34 -34.83
N LEU A 570 -2.99 17.27 -36.03
CA LEU A 570 -4.44 17.26 -36.18
C LEU A 570 -5.08 16.03 -35.52
N PHE A 571 -4.46 14.86 -35.71
CA PHE A 571 -4.88 13.62 -35.05
C PHE A 571 -4.84 13.76 -33.52
N ALA A 572 -3.72 14.29 -32.98
CA ALA A 572 -3.58 14.48 -31.54
C ALA A 572 -4.61 15.48 -31.00
N ALA A 573 -4.84 16.61 -31.68
CA ALA A 573 -5.81 17.63 -31.28
C ALA A 573 -7.24 17.11 -31.28
N GLU A 574 -7.66 16.39 -32.34
CA GLU A 574 -9.02 15.84 -32.44
C GLU A 574 -9.28 14.82 -31.33
N ILE A 575 -8.34 13.87 -31.14
CA ILE A 575 -8.52 12.82 -30.13
C ILE A 575 -8.42 13.41 -28.73
N ALA A 576 -7.47 14.29 -28.44
CA ALA A 576 -7.37 14.96 -27.15
C ALA A 576 -8.67 15.70 -26.80
N THR A 577 -9.28 16.39 -27.78
CA THR A 577 -10.59 17.05 -27.60
C THR A 577 -11.69 16.04 -27.31
N SER A 578 -11.76 14.93 -28.05
CA SER A 578 -12.80 13.92 -27.85
C SER A 578 -12.71 13.19 -26.50
N LEU A 579 -11.49 13.02 -25.97
CA LEU A 579 -11.22 12.39 -24.69
C LEU A 579 -11.22 13.38 -23.51
N ALA A 580 -11.30 14.68 -23.79
CA ALA A 580 -11.13 15.78 -22.84
C ALA A 580 -9.75 15.82 -22.14
N LEU A 581 -8.69 15.48 -22.88
CA LEU A 581 -7.29 15.61 -22.46
C LEU A 581 -6.81 17.04 -22.74
N TRP A 582 -7.22 18.00 -21.90
CA TRP A 582 -6.96 19.43 -22.16
C TRP A 582 -5.48 19.81 -22.22
N PRO A 583 -4.56 19.27 -21.39
CA PRO A 583 -3.13 19.57 -21.53
C PRO A 583 -2.58 19.16 -22.90
N ALA A 584 -2.89 17.95 -23.35
CA ALA A 584 -2.48 17.45 -24.67
C ALA A 584 -3.12 18.24 -25.82
N TYR A 585 -4.37 18.67 -25.66
CA TYR A 585 -5.04 19.54 -26.63
C TYR A 585 -4.34 20.90 -26.75
N ARG A 586 -4.03 21.56 -25.64
CA ARG A 586 -3.33 22.85 -25.62
C ARG A 586 -1.97 22.74 -26.29
N LEU A 587 -1.19 21.71 -25.95
CA LEU A 587 0.08 21.41 -26.60
C LEU A 587 -0.08 21.19 -28.11
N ALA A 588 -1.07 20.40 -28.53
CA ALA A 588 -1.38 20.19 -29.94
C ALA A 588 -1.72 21.50 -30.67
N THR A 589 -2.50 22.39 -30.04
CA THR A 589 -2.85 23.70 -30.60
C THR A 589 -1.62 24.60 -30.77
N VAL A 590 -0.71 24.61 -29.80
CA VAL A 590 0.55 25.35 -29.90
C VAL A 590 1.42 24.82 -31.04
N LEU A 591 1.57 23.49 -31.15
CA LEU A 591 2.32 22.87 -32.25
C LEU A 591 1.65 23.13 -33.61
N LEU A 592 0.32 23.17 -33.68
CA LEU A 592 -0.40 23.49 -34.91
C LEU A 592 -0.13 24.93 -35.36
N ALA A 593 -0.13 25.86 -34.41
CA ALA A 593 0.21 27.25 -34.69
C ALA A 593 1.66 27.38 -35.19
N GLU A 594 2.61 26.63 -34.61
CA GLU A 594 3.98 26.61 -35.13
C GLU A 594 4.06 26.04 -36.56
N VAL A 595 3.31 24.98 -36.87
CA VAL A 595 3.23 24.46 -38.24
C VAL A 595 2.70 25.52 -39.20
N PHE A 596 1.71 26.33 -38.80
CA PHE A 596 1.18 27.42 -39.63
C PHE A 596 2.21 28.52 -39.90
N LEU A 597 3.05 28.88 -38.92
CA LEU A 597 4.12 29.87 -39.11
C LEU A 597 5.24 29.38 -40.06
N ARG A 598 5.37 28.06 -40.23
CA ARG A 598 6.31 27.46 -41.19
C ARG A 598 5.71 27.27 -42.59
N MET A 599 4.42 27.54 -42.77
CA MET A 599 3.78 27.53 -44.07
C MET A 599 3.89 28.94 -44.67
N ASP A 600 4.50 29.08 -45.86
CA ASP A 600 4.69 30.36 -46.56
C ASP A 600 3.37 31.00 -47.09
N VAL A 601 2.26 30.84 -46.37
CA VAL A 601 0.89 31.14 -46.84
C VAL A 601 0.28 32.34 -46.10
N GLY A 602 1.04 33.07 -45.28
CA GLY A 602 0.53 34.27 -44.58
C GLY A 602 -0.53 33.94 -43.52
N LEU A 603 -0.29 32.88 -42.72
CA LEU A 603 -1.25 32.37 -41.71
C LEU A 603 -0.94 32.86 -40.29
N GLU A 604 -0.16 33.93 -40.14
CA GLU A 604 0.30 34.45 -38.84
C GLU A 604 -0.87 34.89 -37.96
N GLY A 605 -1.85 35.59 -38.54
CA GLY A 605 -3.06 36.00 -37.82
C GLY A 605 -3.85 34.81 -37.26
N ARG A 606 -3.90 33.70 -38.00
CA ARG A 606 -4.57 32.48 -37.55
C ARG A 606 -3.80 31.76 -36.45
N ALA A 607 -2.47 31.78 -36.50
CA ALA A 607 -1.63 31.25 -35.44
C ALA A 607 -1.82 32.04 -34.13
N ILE A 608 -1.89 33.38 -34.20
CA ILE A 608 -2.18 34.25 -33.05
C ILE A 608 -3.54 33.91 -32.45
N GLU A 609 -4.60 33.85 -33.26
CA GLU A 609 -5.95 33.49 -32.80
C GLU A 609 -5.99 32.13 -32.09
N LEU A 610 -5.29 31.13 -32.63
CA LEU A 610 -5.28 29.79 -32.06
C LEU A 610 -4.60 29.75 -30.69
N VAL A 611 -3.41 30.34 -30.55
CA VAL A 611 -2.69 30.31 -29.27
C VAL A 611 -3.35 31.23 -28.26
N ALA A 612 -3.86 32.40 -28.67
CA ALA A 612 -4.63 33.29 -27.80
C ALA A 612 -5.88 32.59 -27.23
N GLY A 613 -6.56 31.77 -28.04
CA GLY A 613 -7.73 31.00 -27.62
C GLY A 613 -7.46 29.94 -26.54
N VAL A 614 -6.21 29.49 -26.39
CA VAL A 614 -5.80 28.53 -25.35
C VAL A 614 -4.89 29.14 -24.28
N TRP A 615 -4.54 30.43 -24.40
CA TRP A 615 -3.53 31.09 -23.57
C TRP A 615 -3.86 31.06 -22.09
N GLU A 616 -5.10 31.38 -21.70
CA GLU A 616 -5.50 31.35 -20.29
C GLU A 616 -5.27 29.97 -19.65
N GLY A 617 -5.55 28.91 -20.41
CA GLY A 617 -5.31 27.54 -19.97
C GLY A 617 -3.84 27.18 -19.88
N VAL A 618 -3.01 27.65 -20.82
CA VAL A 618 -1.55 27.41 -20.80
C VAL A 618 -0.87 28.23 -19.70
N ALA A 619 -1.32 29.46 -19.45
CA ALA A 619 -0.80 30.31 -18.39
C ALA A 619 -1.18 29.79 -17.00
N ALA A 620 -2.39 29.25 -16.84
CA ALA A 620 -2.86 28.67 -15.58
C ALA A 620 -2.29 27.27 -15.29
N ALA A 621 -1.95 26.49 -16.33
CA ALA A 621 -1.27 25.20 -16.17
C ALA A 621 0.17 25.43 -15.70
N ARG A 622 0.72 24.53 -14.86
CA ARG A 622 2.12 24.63 -14.41
C ARG A 622 3.10 23.97 -15.38
N ASP A 623 2.68 23.59 -16.58
CA ASP A 623 3.56 23.11 -17.64
C ASP A 623 4.38 24.27 -18.23
N GLU A 624 5.58 24.47 -17.68
CA GLU A 624 6.49 25.56 -18.06
C GLU A 624 7.02 25.39 -19.50
N GLU A 625 7.15 24.16 -19.99
CA GLU A 625 7.63 23.90 -21.35
C GLU A 625 6.58 24.31 -22.38
N THR A 626 5.33 23.88 -22.20
CA THR A 626 4.24 24.28 -23.09
C THR A 626 4.01 25.79 -23.03
N ARG A 627 4.18 26.41 -21.85
CA ARG A 627 4.10 27.87 -21.70
C ARG A 627 5.21 28.60 -22.45
N ALA A 628 6.46 28.13 -22.33
CA ALA A 628 7.59 28.68 -23.07
C ALA A 628 7.35 28.59 -24.58
N MET A 629 6.93 27.43 -25.07
CA MET A 629 6.67 27.21 -26.49
C MET A 629 5.50 28.06 -27.00
N ALA A 630 4.41 28.16 -26.24
CA ALA A 630 3.27 29.02 -26.60
C ALA A 630 3.67 30.50 -26.70
N GLY A 631 4.46 31.00 -25.75
CA GLY A 631 4.98 32.36 -25.77
C GLY A 631 5.89 32.61 -26.97
N LEU A 632 6.76 31.65 -27.30
CA LEU A 632 7.67 31.74 -28.43
C LEU A 632 6.91 31.76 -29.77
N VAL A 633 5.91 30.90 -29.93
CA VAL A 633 5.07 30.84 -31.14
C VAL A 633 4.26 32.13 -31.31
N LEU A 634 3.65 32.66 -30.24
CA LEU A 634 2.96 33.95 -30.28
C LEU A 634 3.92 35.08 -30.67
N GLY A 635 5.09 35.13 -30.04
CA GLY A 635 6.11 36.14 -30.34
C GLY A 635 6.59 36.09 -31.79
N ARG A 636 6.83 34.89 -32.32
CA ARG A 636 7.18 34.67 -33.74
C ARG A 636 6.08 35.12 -34.68
N ALA A 637 4.83 34.77 -34.38
CA ALA A 637 3.68 35.14 -35.19
C ALA A 637 3.50 36.66 -35.27
N GLU A 638 3.62 37.34 -34.12
CA GLU A 638 3.53 38.80 -34.05
C GLU A 638 4.70 39.49 -34.77
N LEU A 639 5.92 38.96 -34.64
CA LEU A 639 7.10 39.45 -35.36
C LEU A 639 6.94 39.31 -36.88
N GLN A 640 6.54 38.12 -37.37
CA GLN A 640 6.30 37.90 -38.80
C GLN A 640 5.18 38.80 -39.33
N ARG A 641 4.11 39.00 -38.56
CA ARG A 641 3.01 39.91 -38.93
C ARG A 641 3.48 41.36 -39.03
N ALA A 642 4.27 41.85 -38.07
CA ALA A 642 4.82 43.21 -38.09
C ALA A 642 5.73 43.43 -39.32
N LEU A 643 6.59 42.45 -39.63
CA LEU A 643 7.46 42.47 -40.81
C LEU A 643 6.67 42.45 -42.13
N ALA A 644 5.62 41.63 -42.22
CA ALA A 644 4.79 41.50 -43.43
C ALA A 644 3.95 42.76 -43.72
N LEU A 645 3.50 43.46 -42.68
CA LEU A 645 2.72 44.70 -42.82
C LEU A 645 3.61 45.93 -43.08
N HIS A 646 4.94 45.78 -43.11
CA HIS A 646 5.91 46.89 -43.08
C HIS A 646 5.60 47.91 -41.97
N ASP A 647 4.97 47.43 -40.90
CA ASP A 647 4.56 48.26 -39.78
C ASP A 647 5.72 48.24 -38.78
N GLU A 648 6.73 49.09 -39.03
CA GLU A 648 7.80 49.39 -38.07
C GLU A 648 7.26 50.10 -36.80
N SER A 649 5.95 50.20 -36.64
CA SER A 649 5.36 50.75 -35.44
C SER A 649 5.83 49.97 -34.21
N SER A 650 6.36 50.72 -33.24
CA SER A 650 6.88 50.22 -31.94
C SER A 650 5.92 49.29 -31.19
N ARG A 651 4.62 49.28 -31.55
CA ARG A 651 3.59 48.49 -30.88
C ARG A 651 3.65 47.00 -31.23
N GLY A 652 3.75 46.64 -32.51
CA GLY A 652 3.78 45.23 -32.92
C GLY A 652 5.07 44.53 -32.46
N LEU A 653 6.21 45.22 -32.62
CA LEU A 653 7.50 44.76 -32.11
C LEU A 653 7.52 44.68 -30.57
N GLY A 654 6.90 45.64 -29.88
CA GLY A 654 6.78 45.62 -28.42
C GLY A 654 5.93 44.46 -27.89
N GLU A 655 4.84 44.11 -28.57
CA GLU A 655 4.00 42.95 -28.23
C GLU A 655 4.77 41.63 -28.47
N ALA A 656 5.47 41.50 -29.59
CA ALA A 656 6.33 40.35 -29.89
C ALA A 656 7.45 40.18 -28.84
N LYS A 657 8.16 41.27 -28.51
CA LYS A 657 9.20 41.31 -27.48
C LYS A 657 8.70 40.81 -26.13
N ARG A 658 7.54 41.30 -25.68
CA ARG A 658 6.91 40.88 -24.41
C ARG A 658 6.62 39.38 -24.38
N HIS A 659 6.10 38.82 -25.46
CA HIS A 659 5.79 37.39 -25.53
C HIS A 659 7.06 36.51 -25.53
N ILE A 660 8.13 36.94 -26.21
CA ILE A 660 9.39 36.21 -26.24
C ILE A 660 10.15 36.34 -24.91
N GLU A 661 10.09 37.49 -24.23
CA GLU A 661 10.64 37.64 -22.87
C GLU A 661 9.96 36.69 -21.87
N LEU A 662 8.64 36.52 -21.98
CA LEU A 662 7.90 35.55 -21.17
C LEU A 662 8.29 34.11 -21.52
N ALA A 663 8.49 33.81 -22.80
CA ALA A 663 9.00 32.52 -23.27
C ALA A 663 10.40 32.22 -22.70
N LEU A 664 11.30 33.21 -22.72
CA LEU A 664 12.66 33.08 -22.18
C LEU A 664 12.65 32.78 -20.68
N ARG A 665 11.85 33.50 -19.89
CA ARG A 665 11.73 33.23 -18.43
C ARG A 665 11.22 31.83 -18.15
N SER A 666 10.22 31.40 -18.91
CA SER A 666 9.63 30.05 -18.78
C SER A 666 10.63 28.97 -19.23
N ALA A 667 11.40 29.22 -20.30
CA ALA A 667 12.43 28.31 -20.81
C ALA A 667 13.64 28.19 -19.86
N GLN A 668 14.05 29.29 -19.22
CA GLN A 668 15.07 29.28 -18.18
C GLN A 668 14.61 28.49 -16.95
N THR A 669 13.33 28.62 -16.57
CA THR A 669 12.74 27.83 -15.48
C THR A 669 12.65 26.35 -15.83
N SER A 670 12.31 26.02 -17.09
CA SER A 670 12.24 24.64 -17.56
C SER A 670 13.60 23.98 -17.82
N GLY A 671 14.67 24.77 -17.93
CA GLY A 671 15.99 24.27 -18.31
C GLY A 671 16.05 23.78 -19.76
N SER A 672 15.13 24.23 -20.63
CA SER A 672 15.14 23.85 -22.05
C SER A 672 16.17 24.67 -22.82
N ARG A 673 17.28 24.03 -23.20
CA ARG A 673 18.38 24.70 -23.90
C ARG A 673 17.95 25.24 -25.26
N GLN A 674 17.25 24.41 -26.05
CA GLN A 674 16.78 24.79 -27.38
C GLN A 674 15.88 26.05 -27.34
N LEU A 675 14.94 26.12 -26.39
CA LEU A 675 14.01 27.24 -26.27
C LEU A 675 14.69 28.52 -25.78
N VAL A 676 15.70 28.40 -24.90
CA VAL A 676 16.51 29.55 -24.47
C VAL A 676 17.30 30.13 -25.64
N LEU A 677 17.95 29.29 -26.45
CA LEU A 677 18.69 29.73 -27.64
C LEU A 677 17.77 30.38 -28.68
N GLN A 678 16.59 29.80 -28.93
CA GLN A 678 15.60 30.38 -29.85
C GLN A 678 15.02 31.71 -29.35
N SER A 679 14.75 31.84 -28.04
CA SER A 679 14.20 33.06 -27.48
C SER A 679 15.22 34.21 -27.48
N THR A 680 16.46 33.95 -27.06
CA THR A 680 17.54 34.94 -27.04
C THR A 680 17.91 35.42 -28.45
N THR A 681 17.97 34.50 -29.43
CA THR A 681 18.21 34.87 -30.83
C THR A 681 17.13 35.79 -31.39
N LEU A 682 15.84 35.49 -31.17
CA LEU A 682 14.76 36.35 -31.64
C LEU A 682 14.73 37.71 -30.92
N LEU A 683 15.01 37.75 -29.61
CA LEU A 683 15.11 39.02 -28.88
C LEU A 683 16.28 39.87 -29.39
N ALA A 684 17.42 39.25 -29.71
CA ALA A 684 18.56 39.96 -30.29
C ALA A 684 18.22 40.54 -31.67
N LEU A 685 17.48 39.79 -32.50
CA LEU A 685 16.99 40.28 -33.80
C LEU A 685 16.02 41.45 -33.64
N ILE A 686 15.09 41.40 -32.68
CA ILE A 686 14.18 42.52 -32.39
C ILE A 686 14.96 43.74 -31.91
N ALA A 687 15.96 43.57 -31.05
CA ALA A 687 16.80 44.66 -30.56
C ALA A 687 17.62 45.33 -31.68
N ASP A 688 18.01 44.59 -32.72
CA ASP A 688 18.71 45.13 -33.90
C ASP A 688 17.76 45.92 -34.82
N LEU A 689 16.48 45.55 -34.86
CA LEU A 689 15.42 46.27 -35.58
C LEU A 689 14.96 47.55 -34.84
N GLU A 690 15.11 47.63 -33.52
CA GLU A 690 14.80 48.81 -32.72
C GLU A 690 15.94 49.86 -32.80
N SER A 691 15.62 51.11 -33.15
CA SER A 691 16.62 52.19 -33.24
C SER A 691 17.30 52.45 -31.88
N GLY A 692 18.59 52.11 -31.75
CA GLY A 692 19.39 52.31 -30.53
C GLY A 692 19.50 51.09 -29.59
N GLY A 693 19.08 49.90 -30.04
CA GLY A 693 19.10 48.65 -29.26
C GLY A 693 20.45 47.92 -29.18
N GLU A 694 21.55 48.48 -29.70
CA GLU A 694 22.87 47.80 -29.79
C GLU A 694 23.36 47.24 -28.45
N ARG A 695 23.19 47.97 -27.34
CA ARG A 695 23.58 47.51 -26.01
C ARG A 695 22.76 46.30 -25.54
N GLN A 696 21.46 46.29 -25.85
CA GLN A 696 20.58 45.19 -25.47
C GLN A 696 20.86 43.94 -26.32
N ARG A 697 21.15 44.12 -27.62
CA ARG A 697 21.58 43.04 -28.50
C ARG A 697 22.88 42.40 -28.01
N ASP A 698 23.88 43.20 -27.65
CA ASP A 698 25.18 42.69 -27.19
C ASP A 698 25.06 41.95 -25.84
N GLN A 699 24.16 42.39 -24.96
CA GLN A 699 23.82 41.65 -23.72
C GLN A 699 23.17 40.29 -24.04
N LEU A 700 22.19 40.25 -24.93
CA LEU A 700 21.51 39.02 -25.34
C LEU A 700 22.44 38.05 -26.08
N ALA A 701 23.42 38.57 -26.83
CA ALA A 701 24.45 37.77 -27.46
C ALA A 701 25.38 37.11 -26.42
N GLN A 702 25.75 37.84 -25.35
CA GLN A 702 26.48 37.27 -24.22
C GLN A 702 25.66 36.20 -23.49
N GLU A 703 24.37 36.45 -23.24
CA GLU A 703 23.46 35.46 -22.65
C GLU A 703 23.35 34.20 -23.53
N TRP A 704 23.27 34.37 -24.84
CA TRP A 704 23.28 33.24 -25.79
C TRP A 704 24.59 32.44 -25.73
N ASP A 705 25.73 33.13 -25.71
CA ASP A 705 27.05 32.48 -25.58
C ASP A 705 27.13 31.72 -24.25
N THR A 706 26.72 32.31 -23.12
CA THR A 706 26.70 31.63 -21.82
C THR A 706 25.81 30.39 -21.82
N ALA A 707 24.59 30.47 -22.37
CA ALA A 707 23.69 29.32 -22.49
C ALA A 707 24.23 28.23 -23.44
N LYS A 708 25.20 28.59 -24.30
CA LYS A 708 25.87 27.64 -25.17
C LYS A 708 27.10 27.02 -24.53
N THR A 709 27.88 27.76 -23.73
CA THR A 709 29.21 27.36 -23.23
C THR A 709 29.27 27.02 -21.74
N ASP A 710 28.59 27.75 -20.85
CA ASP A 710 28.67 27.57 -19.38
C ASP A 710 27.99 26.27 -18.91
N ASP A 711 27.24 25.60 -19.80
CA ASP A 711 26.56 24.36 -19.50
C ASP A 711 27.50 23.16 -19.29
N GLU A 712 28.78 23.16 -19.71
CA GLU A 712 29.63 21.96 -19.52
C GLU A 712 29.83 21.60 -18.04
N ALA A 713 29.94 22.58 -17.15
CA ALA A 713 30.06 22.33 -15.71
C ALA A 713 28.74 21.84 -15.11
N ALA A 714 27.60 22.44 -15.51
CA ALA A 714 26.26 22.04 -15.08
C ALA A 714 25.87 20.65 -15.60
N LEU A 715 26.21 20.34 -16.86
CA LEU A 715 26.08 19.04 -17.50
C LEU A 715 26.99 18.01 -16.81
N GLY A 716 28.21 18.39 -16.42
CA GLY A 716 29.10 17.56 -15.61
C GLY A 716 28.47 17.15 -14.28
N ALA A 717 27.88 18.11 -13.55
CA ALA A 717 27.17 17.85 -12.31
C ALA A 717 25.93 16.95 -12.53
N ALA A 718 25.16 17.17 -13.60
CA ALA A 718 24.01 16.34 -13.95
C ALA A 718 24.40 14.89 -14.27
N ARG A 719 25.53 14.68 -14.97
CA ARG A 719 26.07 13.34 -15.25
C ARG A 719 26.48 12.61 -13.98
N GLU A 720 27.11 13.32 -13.04
CA GLU A 720 27.46 12.74 -11.74
C GLU A 720 26.20 12.39 -10.93
N GLN A 721 25.17 13.24 -10.96
CA GLN A 721 23.88 12.95 -10.34
C GLN A 721 23.24 11.69 -10.96
N ILE A 722 23.24 11.54 -12.29
CA ILE A 722 22.75 10.35 -12.99
C ILE A 722 23.51 9.10 -12.52
N ARG A 723 24.83 9.20 -12.37
CA ARG A 723 25.66 8.09 -11.88
C ARG A 723 25.29 7.70 -10.45
N LEU A 724 25.23 8.67 -9.54
CA LEU A 724 24.90 8.44 -8.13
C LEU A 724 23.50 7.83 -7.97
N VAL A 725 22.51 8.38 -8.67
CA VAL A 725 21.14 7.85 -8.66
C VAL A 725 21.10 6.45 -9.27
N GLY A 726 21.85 6.19 -10.34
CA GLY A 726 21.94 4.86 -10.94
C GLY A 726 22.62 3.83 -10.04
N GLU A 727 23.63 4.21 -9.26
CA GLU A 727 24.23 3.37 -8.23
C GLU A 727 23.24 3.09 -7.09
N LEU A 728 22.46 4.09 -6.67
CA LEU A 728 21.43 3.93 -5.65
C LEU A 728 20.31 2.99 -6.10
N ILE A 729 19.83 3.10 -7.34
CA ILE A 729 18.84 2.16 -7.91
C ILE A 729 19.38 0.73 -7.86
N LYS A 730 20.65 0.51 -8.24
CA LYS A 730 21.28 -0.81 -8.16
C LYS A 730 21.35 -1.34 -6.73
N LEU A 731 21.73 -0.50 -5.76
CA LEU A 731 21.79 -0.87 -4.35
C LEU A 731 20.41 -1.27 -3.80
N VAL A 732 19.38 -0.49 -4.13
CA VAL A 732 17.99 -0.81 -3.78
C VAL A 732 17.58 -2.15 -4.40
N GLY A 733 17.88 -2.36 -5.68
CA GLY A 733 17.58 -3.62 -6.37
C GLY A 733 18.25 -4.84 -5.72
N VAL A 734 19.51 -4.71 -5.28
CA VAL A 734 20.20 -5.79 -4.54
C VAL A 734 19.49 -6.10 -3.22
N ARG A 735 19.11 -5.07 -2.47
CA ARG A 735 18.40 -5.24 -1.19
C ARG A 735 17.03 -5.88 -1.36
N VAL A 736 16.26 -5.46 -2.37
CA VAL A 736 14.96 -6.07 -2.70
C VAL A 736 15.14 -7.55 -3.06
N ALA A 737 16.16 -7.88 -3.85
CA ALA A 737 16.46 -9.27 -4.22
C ALA A 737 16.90 -10.14 -3.02
N GLU A 738 17.58 -9.56 -2.03
CA GLU A 738 17.95 -10.23 -0.77
C GLU A 738 16.75 -10.45 0.17
N GLY A 739 15.58 -9.88 -0.15
CA GLY A 739 14.38 -9.93 0.69
C GLY A 739 14.43 -8.84 1.75
N TRP A 740 14.42 -7.57 1.30
CA TRP A 740 14.26 -6.38 2.15
C TRP A 740 12.96 -6.54 2.95
N ALA A 741 13.11 -6.95 4.21
CA ALA A 741 12.00 -7.20 5.14
C ALA A 741 11.87 -6.06 6.14
#